data_AF-A0A9E7NA33-F1
#
_entry.id   AF-A0A9E7NA33-F1
#
_cell.length_a   1.000
_cell.length_b   1.000
_cell.length_c   1.000
_cell.angle_alpha   90.00
_cell.angle_beta   90.00
_cell.angle_gamma   90.00
#
_symmetry.space_group_name_H-M   'P 1'
#
loop_
_entity.id
_entity.type
_entity.pdbx_description
1 polymer ?
#
loop_
_entity_poly.entity_id
_entity_poly.type
_entity_poly.pdbx_seq_one_letter_code
_entity_poly.pdbx_strand_id
1 'polypeptide(L)'
;MTRANFLPLAFAVVLCSPILLAAVNRGVDTLLARMADRFFGPYVEEFRSEHPGRQDALRAAHIPTTYREYGAKSLLYAGLLAVVGSILGIYVSWGLLLVLSIEPAVMREQLPGALFFLANVAGIPALSALELFGLLLVSCLTLGVLAGVGTYWFRWWYPGYVADNRARRIEYTLPSTVAFIYALSQSGMEFPTVVRIVAAHDDTYGEAASEFRVAVRNMDTFGTDVITALQTMNRRSPSPQFREFSENLISVLKSGHSLSSFLERQYHDYQEESESQQERMLDLLGTLAESYVTVLVAGPLFLITILFVIGISVGDTLGPMRGLIYVILPFGNLAFIVYLSMVTDSVNPGRTINEGDVDDPGPYQQALAQTDGGFRNDTPPNVERIHIYKRLRAVRERLGSPLETLLERPARSLLVTGPVALGLIAWRLPEATTETGIDAAVIDDVLVVAGLLVGTTFAVLYAIHRRRVDAVEAAIPDFLDRLASVNEAGVALVSAIGRLRESDLGALDVELERIWADVQWGADLETALVRFGARVRTRAASRVVTLLTEAMNASGNLATVLRIAARQAAADRRLKRARQQAMLEYMVVVYISFLVFLFIIAVLAGYMLPTLQAAAVEGGGESLEASQVDGLSGLGNVDASTYTLLFYHATLIQGALSGLIAGQLSTGDLKAGVKHAVAMVALSFVLFVVVI
;
A
#
# COMPACT_ATOMS: atom_id res chain seq x y z
N MET A 1 -21.02 -21.98 31.85
CA MET A 1 -20.23 -22.93 31.04
C MET A 1 -19.21 -23.60 31.93
N THR A 2 -19.11 -24.93 31.93
CA THR A 2 -18.07 -25.67 32.66
C THR A 2 -16.76 -25.67 31.85
N ARG A 3 -15.60 -25.81 32.51
CA ARG A 3 -14.28 -25.86 31.85
C ARG A 3 -14.18 -26.96 30.76
N ALA A 4 -15.00 -28.00 30.85
CA ALA A 4 -15.10 -29.08 29.87
C ALA A 4 -15.58 -28.60 28.48
N ASN A 5 -16.38 -27.53 28.39
CA ASN A 5 -16.91 -27.04 27.13
C ASN A 5 -15.86 -26.38 26.23
N PHE A 6 -14.67 -26.05 26.76
CA PHE A 6 -13.57 -25.44 26.00
C PHE A 6 -12.56 -26.48 25.46
N LEU A 7 -12.69 -27.76 25.82
CA LEU A 7 -11.75 -28.81 25.44
C LEU A 7 -11.70 -29.04 23.91
N PRO A 8 -12.82 -29.07 23.16
CA PRO A 8 -12.79 -29.13 21.69
C PRO A 8 -12.14 -27.90 21.07
N LEU A 9 -12.36 -26.70 21.62
CA LEU A 9 -11.71 -25.47 21.14
C LEU A 9 -10.19 -25.49 21.39
N ALA A 10 -9.75 -25.98 22.55
CA ALA A 10 -8.32 -26.20 22.81
C ALA A 10 -7.73 -27.23 21.83
N PHE A 11 -8.45 -28.29 21.52
CA PHE A 11 -8.03 -29.29 20.51
C PHE A 11 -7.92 -28.67 19.11
N ALA A 12 -8.88 -27.83 18.70
CA ALA A 12 -8.82 -27.09 17.43
C ALA A 12 -7.60 -26.16 17.36
N VAL A 13 -7.28 -25.44 18.44
CA VAL A 13 -6.08 -24.59 18.54
C VAL A 13 -4.81 -25.43 18.41
N VAL A 14 -4.74 -26.58 19.09
CA VAL A 14 -3.61 -27.51 18.97
C VAL A 14 -3.48 -28.03 17.54
N LEU A 15 -4.58 -28.31 16.85
CA LEU A 15 -4.58 -28.81 15.46
C LEU A 15 -4.12 -27.74 14.45
N CYS A 16 -4.40 -26.45 14.70
CA CYS A 16 -3.90 -25.32 13.91
C CYS A 16 -2.44 -24.95 14.21
N SER A 17 -1.96 -25.26 15.42
CA SER A 17 -0.61 -24.86 15.87
C SER A 17 0.54 -25.29 14.94
N PRO A 18 0.56 -26.48 14.30
CA PRO A 18 1.65 -26.86 13.41
C PRO A 18 1.67 -26.03 12.14
N ILE A 19 0.50 -25.61 11.63
CA ILE A 19 0.38 -24.76 10.43
C ILE A 19 0.96 -23.38 10.71
N LEU A 20 0.63 -22.80 11.88
CA LEU A 20 1.18 -21.52 12.30
C LEU A 20 2.69 -21.60 12.60
N LEU A 21 3.14 -22.68 13.24
CA LEU A 21 4.55 -22.92 13.54
C LEU A 21 5.39 -23.15 12.29
N ALA A 22 4.82 -23.74 11.23
CA ALA A 22 5.49 -23.93 9.94
C ALA A 22 5.88 -22.60 9.28
N ALA A 23 5.12 -21.52 9.52
CA ALA A 23 5.44 -20.20 8.99
C ALA A 23 6.72 -19.60 9.60
N VAL A 24 7.12 -20.05 10.79
CA VAL A 24 8.26 -19.49 11.54
C VAL A 24 9.43 -20.47 11.61
N ASN A 25 9.17 -21.78 11.66
CA ASN A 25 10.18 -22.81 11.87
C ASN A 25 10.28 -23.79 10.68
N ARG A 26 11.43 -23.75 9.98
CA ARG A 26 11.74 -24.62 8.82
C ARG A 26 11.68 -26.13 9.15
N GLY A 27 12.02 -26.52 10.38
CA GLY A 27 11.97 -27.92 10.81
C GLY A 27 10.53 -28.46 10.85
N VAL A 28 9.59 -27.65 11.36
CA VAL A 28 8.16 -27.99 11.40
C VAL A 28 7.58 -28.04 9.98
N ASP A 29 7.92 -27.07 9.12
CA ASP A 29 7.49 -27.08 7.72
C ASP A 29 7.98 -28.33 6.97
N THR A 30 9.22 -28.74 7.20
CA THR A 30 9.79 -29.95 6.61
C THR A 30 9.08 -31.22 7.11
N LEU A 31 8.73 -31.28 8.40
CA LEU A 31 7.99 -32.40 8.98
C LEU A 31 6.59 -32.52 8.38
N LEU A 32 5.88 -31.39 8.26
CA LEU A 32 4.58 -31.32 7.59
C LEU A 32 4.68 -31.69 6.10
N ALA A 33 5.73 -31.25 5.41
CA ALA A 33 5.99 -31.63 4.02
C ALA A 33 6.07 -33.15 3.86
N ARG A 34 6.84 -33.82 4.72
CA ARG A 34 6.99 -35.28 4.69
C ARG A 34 5.69 -36.01 5.01
N MET A 35 4.93 -35.54 6.00
CA MET A 35 3.63 -36.12 6.33
C MET A 35 2.65 -35.94 5.17
N ALA A 36 2.56 -34.72 4.64
CA ALA A 36 1.71 -34.41 3.50
C ALA A 36 2.07 -35.27 2.28
N ASP A 37 3.34 -35.36 1.92
CA ASP A 37 3.79 -36.14 0.77
C ASP A 37 3.54 -37.64 0.95
N ARG A 38 3.68 -38.17 2.18
CA ARG A 38 3.38 -39.57 2.49
C ARG A 38 1.90 -39.92 2.31
N PHE A 39 1.00 -39.03 2.75
CA PHE A 39 -0.45 -39.31 2.70
C PHE A 39 -1.09 -38.92 1.37
N PHE A 40 -0.67 -37.81 0.77
CA PHE A 40 -1.33 -37.20 -0.38
C PHE A 40 -0.45 -37.08 -1.63
N GLY A 41 0.86 -37.30 -1.52
CA GLY A 41 1.80 -37.20 -2.64
C GLY A 41 1.45 -38.07 -3.85
N PRO A 42 1.12 -39.38 -3.68
CA PRO A 42 0.73 -40.24 -4.80
C PRO A 42 -0.52 -39.73 -5.54
N TYR A 43 -1.54 -39.28 -4.81
CA TYR A 43 -2.76 -38.72 -5.38
C TYR A 43 -2.49 -37.46 -6.20
N VAL A 44 -1.71 -36.52 -5.66
CA VAL A 44 -1.37 -35.27 -6.37
C VAL A 44 -0.54 -35.54 -7.64
N GLU A 45 0.31 -36.56 -7.60
CA GLU A 45 1.13 -36.96 -8.76
C GLU A 45 0.27 -37.54 -9.90
N GLU A 46 -0.72 -38.37 -9.57
CA GLU A 46 -1.65 -38.96 -10.52
C GLU A 46 -2.41 -37.90 -11.33
N PHE A 47 -2.91 -36.86 -10.65
CA PHE A 47 -3.67 -35.76 -11.26
C PHE A 47 -2.81 -34.61 -11.79
N ARG A 48 -1.48 -34.79 -11.89
CA ARG A 48 -0.56 -33.74 -12.36
C ARG A 48 -0.87 -33.27 -13.78
N SER A 49 -1.16 -34.19 -14.69
CA SER A 49 -1.38 -33.87 -16.12
C SER A 49 -2.69 -33.13 -16.39
N GLU A 50 -3.67 -33.23 -15.49
CA GLU A 50 -4.99 -32.58 -15.67
C GLU A 50 -4.96 -31.07 -15.38
N HIS A 51 -3.95 -30.59 -14.65
CA HIS A 51 -3.89 -29.19 -14.20
C HIS A 51 -2.55 -28.51 -14.57
N PRO A 52 -2.19 -28.40 -15.86
CA PRO A 52 -0.91 -27.81 -16.28
C PRO A 52 -0.73 -26.37 -15.79
N GLY A 53 -1.80 -25.57 -15.78
CA GLY A 53 -1.76 -24.18 -15.33
C GLY A 53 -1.32 -23.98 -13.87
N ARG A 54 -1.52 -24.99 -13.00
CA ARG A 54 -1.07 -24.93 -11.61
C ARG A 54 0.45 -25.05 -11.49
N GLN A 55 1.06 -25.88 -12.32
CA GLN A 55 2.52 -26.03 -12.34
C GLN A 55 3.18 -24.78 -12.91
N ASP A 56 2.58 -24.21 -13.95
CA ASP A 56 3.08 -22.98 -14.56
C ASP A 56 2.93 -21.80 -13.61
N ALA A 57 1.81 -21.67 -12.88
CA ALA A 57 1.64 -20.65 -11.85
C ALA A 57 2.72 -20.74 -10.74
N LEU A 58 3.04 -21.94 -10.25
CA LEU A 58 4.11 -22.13 -9.25
C LEU A 58 5.49 -21.72 -9.78
N ARG A 59 5.80 -22.09 -11.03
CA ARG A 59 7.06 -21.71 -11.69
C ARG A 59 7.15 -20.20 -11.89
N ALA A 60 6.09 -19.60 -12.42
CA ALA A 60 6.05 -18.19 -12.77
C ALA A 60 6.06 -17.29 -11.50
N ALA A 61 5.52 -17.80 -10.39
CA ALA A 61 5.59 -17.19 -9.06
C ALA A 61 6.94 -17.41 -8.33
N HIS A 62 7.91 -18.14 -8.92
CA HIS A 62 9.20 -18.48 -8.30
C HIS A 62 9.09 -19.11 -6.90
N ILE A 63 8.01 -19.85 -6.62
CA ILE A 63 7.83 -20.51 -5.33
C ILE A 63 8.79 -21.71 -5.27
N PRO A 64 9.70 -21.80 -4.28
CA PRO A 64 10.77 -22.81 -4.22
C PRO A 64 10.26 -24.17 -3.72
N THR A 65 9.09 -24.61 -4.18
CA THR A 65 8.46 -25.88 -3.83
C THR A 65 8.05 -26.63 -5.08
N THR A 66 8.11 -27.96 -5.05
CA THR A 66 7.63 -28.77 -6.18
C THR A 66 6.10 -28.80 -6.23
N TYR A 67 5.53 -29.04 -7.42
CA TYR A 67 4.08 -29.19 -7.58
C TYR A 67 3.50 -30.26 -6.64
N ARG A 68 4.20 -31.39 -6.52
CA ARG A 68 3.81 -32.50 -5.66
C ARG A 68 3.80 -32.11 -4.18
N GLU A 69 4.88 -31.51 -3.69
CA GLU A 69 4.95 -31.06 -2.29
C GLU A 69 3.88 -29.99 -2.00
N TYR A 70 3.71 -29.03 -2.90
CA TYR A 70 2.74 -27.96 -2.73
C TYR A 70 1.31 -28.48 -2.69
N GLY A 71 0.92 -29.34 -3.64
CA GLY A 71 -0.41 -29.92 -3.69
C GLY A 71 -0.69 -30.83 -2.50
N ALA A 72 0.30 -31.63 -2.08
CA ALA A 72 0.15 -32.51 -0.93
C ALA A 72 -0.07 -31.71 0.37
N LYS A 73 0.72 -30.64 0.58
CA LYS A 73 0.51 -29.70 1.70
C LYS A 73 -0.87 -29.03 1.62
N SER A 74 -1.37 -28.71 0.41
CA SER A 74 -2.71 -28.13 0.25
C SER A 74 -3.81 -29.05 0.76
N LEU A 75 -3.75 -30.34 0.42
CA LEU A 75 -4.73 -31.33 0.87
C LEU A 75 -4.65 -31.57 2.37
N LEU A 76 -3.44 -31.64 2.93
CA LEU A 76 -3.25 -31.75 4.38
C LEU A 76 -3.86 -30.55 5.11
N TYR A 77 -3.58 -29.33 4.67
CA TYR A 77 -4.13 -28.11 5.29
C TYR A 77 -5.64 -28.02 5.15
N ALA A 78 -6.19 -28.38 3.97
CA ALA A 78 -7.62 -28.44 3.76
C ALA A 78 -8.30 -29.45 4.69
N GLY A 79 -7.70 -30.64 4.88
CA GLY A 79 -8.21 -31.64 5.80
C GLY A 79 -8.18 -31.19 7.26
N LEU A 80 -7.05 -30.61 7.71
CA LEU A 80 -6.92 -30.08 9.06
C LEU A 80 -7.92 -28.94 9.33
N LEU A 81 -8.04 -27.98 8.40
CA LEU A 81 -8.97 -26.85 8.55
C LEU A 81 -10.42 -27.27 8.38
N ALA A 82 -10.73 -28.35 7.67
CA ALA A 82 -12.08 -28.90 7.68
C ALA A 82 -12.47 -29.43 9.07
N VAL A 83 -11.57 -30.16 9.74
CA VAL A 83 -11.80 -30.64 11.12
C VAL A 83 -11.95 -29.45 12.09
N VAL A 84 -11.08 -28.45 11.98
CA VAL A 84 -11.16 -27.23 12.81
C VAL A 84 -12.45 -26.45 12.53
N GLY A 85 -12.81 -26.27 11.26
CA GLY A 85 -14.05 -25.61 10.83
C GLY A 85 -15.30 -26.32 11.35
N SER A 86 -15.28 -27.65 11.38
CA SER A 86 -16.34 -28.46 12.01
C SER A 86 -16.45 -28.23 13.51
N ILE A 87 -15.33 -28.23 14.24
CA ILE A 87 -15.32 -27.94 15.68
C ILE A 87 -15.83 -26.53 15.96
N LEU A 88 -15.34 -25.52 15.23
CA LEU A 88 -15.80 -24.14 15.35
C LEU A 88 -17.29 -24.01 14.99
N GLY A 89 -17.74 -24.76 14.00
CA GLY A 89 -19.14 -24.79 13.59
C GLY A 89 -20.07 -25.14 14.74
N ILE A 90 -19.72 -26.13 15.57
CA ILE A 90 -20.49 -26.48 16.77
C ILE A 90 -20.67 -25.28 17.70
N TYR A 91 -19.62 -24.49 17.93
CA TYR A 91 -19.68 -23.31 18.79
C TYR A 91 -20.43 -22.13 18.16
N VAL A 92 -20.29 -21.95 16.84
CA VAL A 92 -21.04 -20.92 16.10
C VAL A 92 -22.53 -21.26 16.11
N SER A 93 -22.92 -22.52 15.85
CA SER A 93 -24.31 -22.95 15.95
C SER A 93 -24.83 -22.81 17.37
N TRP A 94 -24.03 -23.18 18.39
CA TRP A 94 -24.39 -23.00 19.80
C TRP A 94 -24.61 -21.51 20.16
N GLY A 95 -23.70 -20.63 19.75
CA GLY A 95 -23.82 -19.18 19.97
C GLY A 95 -25.01 -18.58 19.22
N LEU A 96 -25.26 -19.02 17.99
CA LEU A 96 -26.41 -18.62 17.20
C LEU A 96 -27.72 -19.07 17.87
N LEU A 97 -27.77 -20.30 18.39
CA LEU A 97 -28.91 -20.80 19.16
C LEU A 97 -29.13 -20.01 20.45
N LEU A 98 -28.08 -19.55 21.15
CA LEU A 98 -28.24 -18.67 22.31
C LEU A 98 -28.84 -17.32 21.95
N VAL A 99 -28.46 -16.75 20.80
CA VAL A 99 -28.99 -15.47 20.29
C VAL A 99 -30.43 -15.62 19.81
N LEU A 100 -30.77 -16.75 19.17
CA LEU A 100 -32.10 -17.05 18.64
C LEU A 100 -33.08 -17.64 19.69
N SER A 101 -32.57 -18.10 20.85
CA SER A 101 -33.39 -18.62 21.96
C SER A 101 -33.98 -17.52 22.85
N ILE A 102 -33.98 -16.26 22.40
CA ILE A 102 -34.72 -15.19 23.06
C ILE A 102 -36.21 -15.42 22.79
N GLU A 103 -36.99 -15.53 23.86
CA GLU A 103 -38.43 -15.73 23.74
C GLU A 103 -39.06 -14.62 22.90
N PRO A 104 -39.93 -14.93 21.92
CA PRO A 104 -40.60 -13.93 21.08
C PRO A 104 -41.34 -12.87 21.90
N ALA A 105 -41.77 -13.22 23.11
CA ALA A 105 -42.40 -12.31 24.07
C ALA A 105 -41.42 -11.22 24.55
N VAL A 106 -40.18 -11.57 24.87
CA VAL A 106 -39.12 -10.64 25.32
C VAL A 106 -38.66 -9.74 24.18
N MET A 107 -38.56 -10.27 22.96
CA MET A 107 -38.23 -9.47 21.76
C MET A 107 -39.33 -8.45 21.41
N ARG A 108 -40.61 -8.80 21.58
CA ARG A 108 -41.74 -7.87 21.34
C ARG A 108 -41.83 -6.76 22.39
N GLU A 109 -41.24 -6.95 23.56
CA GLU A 109 -41.24 -5.93 24.63
C GLU A 109 -40.18 -4.84 24.39
N GLN A 110 -39.13 -5.13 23.61
CA GLN A 110 -38.02 -4.20 23.34
C GLN A 110 -37.99 -3.62 21.91
N LEU A 111 -38.80 -4.14 20.99
CA LEU A 111 -38.86 -3.68 19.60
C LEU A 111 -40.00 -2.66 19.38
N PRO A 112 -39.81 -1.61 18.57
CA PRO A 112 -40.91 -0.77 18.08
C PRO A 112 -41.92 -1.61 17.27
N GLY A 113 -43.21 -1.28 17.35
CA GLY A 113 -44.29 -2.11 16.79
C GLY A 113 -44.15 -2.48 15.30
N ALA A 114 -43.47 -1.65 14.50
CA ALA A 114 -43.20 -1.93 13.09
C ALA A 114 -42.20 -3.09 12.85
N LEU A 115 -41.37 -3.44 13.84
CA LEU A 115 -40.34 -4.48 13.76
C LEU A 115 -40.77 -5.80 14.42
N PHE A 116 -42.01 -5.91 14.89
CA PHE A 116 -42.54 -7.14 15.50
C PHE A 116 -42.49 -8.37 14.57
N PHE A 117 -42.48 -8.16 13.25
CA PHE A 117 -42.30 -9.26 12.30
C PHE A 117 -40.95 -9.97 12.48
N LEU A 118 -39.89 -9.25 12.90
CA LEU A 118 -38.58 -9.83 13.18
C LEU A 118 -38.62 -10.78 14.39
N ALA A 119 -39.46 -10.51 15.39
CA ALA A 119 -39.63 -11.40 16.55
C ALA A 119 -40.27 -12.75 16.16
N ASN A 120 -41.14 -12.77 15.14
CA ASN A 120 -41.73 -14.00 14.61
C ASN A 120 -40.78 -14.74 13.63
N VAL A 121 -39.85 -14.03 13.00
CA VAL A 121 -38.82 -14.62 12.10
C VAL A 121 -37.61 -15.14 12.90
N ALA A 122 -37.23 -14.48 13.99
CA ALA A 122 -36.08 -14.81 14.81
C ALA A 122 -36.39 -15.80 15.96
N GLY A 123 -37.64 -15.86 16.42
CA GLY A 123 -38.05 -16.76 17.49
C GLY A 123 -38.34 -18.18 16.98
N ILE A 124 -37.37 -19.09 17.11
CA ILE A 124 -37.57 -20.50 16.73
C ILE A 124 -38.33 -21.22 17.86
N PRO A 125 -39.37 -22.04 17.58
CA PRO A 125 -39.99 -22.90 18.59
C PRO A 125 -38.94 -23.85 19.21
N ALA A 126 -39.20 -24.33 20.43
CA ALA A 126 -38.33 -25.28 21.13
C ALA A 126 -38.05 -26.51 20.25
N LEU A 127 -36.89 -26.50 19.56
CA LEU A 127 -36.46 -27.58 18.69
C LEU A 127 -36.32 -28.86 19.53
N SER A 128 -36.83 -29.97 19.03
CA SER A 128 -36.64 -31.27 19.67
C SER A 128 -35.15 -31.64 19.72
N ALA A 129 -34.76 -32.52 20.64
CA ALA A 129 -33.36 -32.97 20.74
C ALA A 129 -32.81 -33.55 19.43
N LEU A 130 -33.67 -34.15 18.60
CA LEU A 130 -33.31 -34.72 17.30
C LEU A 130 -33.11 -33.64 16.23
N GLU A 131 -33.90 -32.57 16.24
CA GLU A 131 -33.76 -31.42 15.32
C GLU A 131 -32.54 -30.57 15.66
N LEU A 132 -32.27 -30.33 16.96
CA LEU A 132 -31.04 -29.67 17.41
C LEU A 132 -29.80 -30.44 17.02
N PHE A 133 -29.84 -31.78 17.19
CA PHE A 133 -28.75 -32.65 16.76
C PHE A 133 -28.55 -32.60 15.25
N GLY A 134 -29.64 -32.65 14.47
CA GLY A 134 -29.59 -32.53 13.02
C GLY A 134 -29.02 -31.19 12.55
N LEU A 135 -29.48 -30.08 13.13
CA LEU A 135 -29.01 -28.73 12.81
C LEU A 135 -27.52 -28.55 13.14
N LEU A 136 -27.08 -29.04 14.30
CA LEU A 136 -25.69 -28.97 14.73
C LEU A 136 -24.79 -29.82 13.84
N LEU A 137 -25.22 -31.04 13.48
CA LEU A 137 -24.48 -31.91 12.58
C LEU A 137 -24.34 -31.28 11.19
N VAL A 138 -25.44 -30.75 10.64
CA VAL A 138 -25.43 -30.08 9.33
C VAL A 138 -24.54 -28.84 9.38
N SER A 139 -24.66 -27.99 10.40
CA SER A 139 -23.86 -26.76 10.50
C SER A 139 -22.37 -27.03 10.73
N CYS A 140 -22.03 -28.08 11.47
CA CYS A 140 -20.66 -28.55 11.68
C CYS A 140 -20.05 -29.09 10.37
N LEU A 141 -20.80 -29.91 9.64
CA LEU A 141 -20.35 -30.47 8.38
C LEU A 141 -20.22 -29.39 7.29
N THR A 142 -21.17 -28.48 7.19
CA THR A 142 -21.12 -27.39 6.21
C THR A 142 -19.95 -26.43 6.46
N LEU A 143 -19.75 -25.97 7.71
CA LEU A 143 -18.64 -25.08 8.04
C LEU A 143 -17.28 -25.77 7.89
N GLY A 144 -17.18 -27.06 8.23
CA GLY A 144 -15.97 -27.84 7.97
C GLY A 144 -15.67 -28.00 6.48
N VAL A 145 -16.67 -28.40 5.68
CA VAL A 145 -16.49 -28.52 4.22
C VAL A 145 -16.14 -27.17 3.60
N LEU A 146 -16.81 -26.07 3.98
CA LEU A 146 -16.49 -24.73 3.52
C LEU A 146 -15.07 -24.31 3.89
N ALA A 147 -14.62 -24.58 5.11
CA ALA A 147 -13.26 -24.28 5.55
C ALA A 147 -12.22 -25.08 4.75
N GLY A 148 -12.46 -26.39 4.54
CA GLY A 148 -11.56 -27.25 3.77
C GLY A 148 -11.50 -26.87 2.29
N VAL A 149 -12.65 -26.74 1.63
CA VAL A 149 -12.73 -26.33 0.21
C VAL A 149 -12.18 -24.93 0.03
N GLY A 150 -12.52 -23.99 0.91
CA GLY A 150 -12.00 -22.62 0.89
C GLY A 150 -10.49 -22.58 1.03
N THR A 151 -9.91 -23.38 1.93
CA THR A 151 -8.45 -23.51 2.08
C THR A 151 -7.79 -24.06 0.82
N TYR A 152 -8.34 -25.14 0.26
CA TYR A 152 -7.80 -25.75 -0.95
C TYR A 152 -7.86 -24.78 -2.14
N TRP A 153 -9.00 -24.11 -2.32
CA TRP A 153 -9.21 -23.11 -3.35
C TRP A 153 -8.26 -21.92 -3.18
N PHE A 154 -8.21 -21.31 -1.99
CA PHE A 154 -7.35 -20.17 -1.69
C PHE A 154 -5.87 -20.50 -1.94
N ARG A 155 -5.43 -21.69 -1.50
CA ARG A 155 -4.04 -22.10 -1.65
C ARG A 155 -3.65 -22.37 -3.10
N TRP A 156 -4.57 -22.77 -3.98
CA TRP A 156 -4.30 -22.88 -5.42
C TRP A 156 -4.49 -21.57 -6.19
N TRP A 157 -5.34 -20.68 -5.70
CA TRP A 157 -5.49 -19.33 -6.23
C TRP A 157 -4.26 -18.45 -5.94
N TYR A 158 -3.66 -18.60 -4.76
CA TYR A 158 -2.54 -17.78 -4.28
C TYR A 158 -1.31 -17.74 -5.21
N PRO A 159 -0.77 -18.87 -5.73
CA PRO A 159 0.34 -18.83 -6.69
C PRO A 159 0.01 -18.06 -7.97
N GLY A 160 -1.22 -18.17 -8.46
CA GLY A 160 -1.68 -17.40 -9.62
C GLY A 160 -1.69 -15.90 -9.32
N TYR A 161 -2.25 -15.50 -8.16
CA TYR A 161 -2.23 -14.12 -7.71
C TYR A 161 -0.80 -13.55 -7.58
N VAL A 162 0.14 -14.33 -7.05
CA VAL A 162 1.56 -13.94 -6.95
C VAL A 162 2.21 -13.83 -8.33
N ALA A 163 1.96 -14.79 -9.22
CA ALA A 163 2.46 -14.77 -10.60
C ALA A 163 1.92 -13.56 -11.37
N ASP A 164 0.64 -13.24 -11.24
CA ASP A 164 0.01 -12.08 -11.89
C ASP A 164 0.57 -10.76 -11.34
N ASN A 165 0.76 -10.66 -10.01
CA ASN A 165 1.43 -9.50 -9.41
C ASN A 165 2.86 -9.33 -9.92
N ARG A 166 3.58 -10.44 -10.13
CA ARG A 166 4.93 -10.45 -10.66
C ARG A 166 4.95 -10.09 -12.15
N ALA A 167 4.02 -10.60 -12.96
CA ALA A 167 3.83 -10.21 -14.36
C ALA A 167 3.68 -8.70 -14.49
N ARG A 168 2.77 -8.11 -13.72
CA ARG A 168 2.55 -6.65 -13.69
C ARG A 168 3.81 -5.87 -13.30
N ARG A 169 4.62 -6.38 -12.36
CA ARG A 169 5.90 -5.77 -11.97
C ARG A 169 6.94 -5.83 -13.09
N ILE A 170 7.00 -6.94 -13.84
CA ILE A 170 7.87 -7.08 -15.00
C ILE A 170 7.46 -6.06 -16.07
N GLU A 171 6.18 -6.03 -16.44
CA GLU A 171 5.63 -5.12 -17.46
C GLU A 171 5.90 -3.65 -17.11
N TYR A 172 5.64 -3.27 -15.85
CA TYR A 172 5.92 -1.92 -15.36
C TYR A 172 7.41 -1.53 -15.46
N THR A 173 8.33 -2.49 -15.28
CA THR A 173 9.77 -2.21 -15.29
C THR A 173 10.43 -2.43 -16.65
N LEU A 174 9.72 -3.07 -17.58
CA LEU A 174 10.22 -3.44 -18.90
C LEU A 174 10.63 -2.23 -19.76
N PRO A 175 9.84 -1.14 -19.89
CA PRO A 175 10.24 0.02 -20.70
C PRO A 175 11.60 0.59 -20.28
N SER A 176 11.80 0.77 -18.97
CA SER A 176 13.07 1.29 -18.43
C SER A 176 14.24 0.33 -18.58
N THR A 177 13.96 -0.98 -18.55
CA THR A 177 14.98 -2.03 -18.76
C THR A 177 15.39 -2.09 -20.23
N VAL A 178 14.42 -1.99 -21.15
CA VAL A 178 14.67 -1.94 -22.60
C VAL A 178 15.42 -0.68 -23.00
N ALA A 179 15.07 0.47 -22.42
CA ALA A 179 15.83 1.72 -22.59
C ALA A 179 17.30 1.54 -22.19
N PHE A 180 17.57 0.81 -21.09
CA PHE A 180 18.92 0.53 -20.62
C PHE A 180 19.67 -0.45 -21.54
N ILE A 181 19.03 -1.55 -21.93
CA ILE A 181 19.59 -2.52 -22.89
C ILE A 181 19.91 -1.82 -24.23
N TYR A 182 18.99 -0.97 -24.70
CA TYR A 182 19.18 -0.16 -25.90
C TYR A 182 20.41 0.74 -25.76
N ALA A 183 20.48 1.54 -24.68
CA ALA A 183 21.57 2.47 -24.44
C ALA A 183 22.94 1.76 -24.38
N LEU A 184 23.03 0.63 -23.68
CA LEU A 184 24.27 -0.17 -23.62
C LEU A 184 24.61 -0.84 -24.95
N SER A 185 23.63 -1.40 -25.66
CA SER A 185 23.87 -2.03 -26.97
C SER A 185 24.39 -1.02 -28.01
N GLN A 186 23.91 0.23 -27.94
CA GLN A 186 24.35 1.31 -28.83
C GLN A 186 25.80 1.74 -28.56
N SER A 187 26.32 1.47 -27.36
CA SER A 187 27.73 1.71 -27.01
C SER A 187 28.70 0.69 -27.64
N GLY A 188 28.19 -0.30 -28.39
CA GLY A 188 29.02 -1.35 -29.00
C GLY A 188 29.38 -2.48 -28.04
N MET A 189 28.73 -2.54 -26.87
CA MET A 189 28.89 -3.63 -25.93
C MET A 189 28.27 -4.92 -26.45
N GLU A 190 29.00 -6.03 -26.30
CA GLU A 190 28.51 -7.37 -26.62
C GLU A 190 27.22 -7.69 -25.84
N PHE A 191 26.20 -8.17 -26.54
CA PHE A 191 24.88 -8.40 -25.95
C PHE A 191 24.88 -9.32 -24.72
N PRO A 192 25.66 -10.42 -24.65
CA PRO A 192 25.79 -11.21 -23.42
C PRO A 192 26.27 -10.40 -22.21
N THR A 193 27.15 -9.42 -22.42
CA THR A 193 27.62 -8.51 -21.37
C THR A 193 26.51 -7.55 -20.95
N VAL A 194 25.74 -7.01 -21.90
CA VAL A 194 24.57 -6.16 -21.59
C VAL A 194 23.57 -6.91 -20.70
N VAL A 195 23.26 -8.17 -21.03
CA VAL A 195 22.36 -9.02 -20.24
C VAL A 195 22.90 -9.28 -18.82
N ARG A 196 24.22 -9.46 -18.67
CA ARG A 196 24.89 -9.59 -17.35
C ARG A 196 24.74 -8.33 -16.51
N ILE A 197 24.99 -7.16 -17.10
CA ILE A 197 24.91 -5.87 -16.40
C ILE A 197 23.48 -5.59 -15.94
N VAL A 198 22.49 -5.81 -16.82
CA VAL A 198 21.08 -5.65 -16.48
C VAL A 198 20.69 -6.56 -15.32
N ALA A 199 21.05 -7.84 -15.39
CA ALA A 199 20.71 -8.81 -14.35
C ALA A 199 21.40 -8.56 -13.00
N ALA A 200 22.57 -7.91 -13.00
CA ALA A 200 23.32 -7.54 -11.80
C ALA A 200 22.74 -6.29 -11.09
N HIS A 201 21.90 -5.51 -11.77
CA HIS A 201 21.32 -4.27 -11.26
C HIS A 201 19.79 -4.37 -11.10
N ASP A 202 19.30 -5.51 -10.62
CA ASP A 202 17.88 -5.75 -10.36
C ASP A 202 17.30 -4.83 -9.27
N ASP A 203 18.11 -4.38 -8.31
CA ASP A 203 17.70 -3.37 -7.32
C ASP A 203 17.25 -2.04 -7.98
N THR A 204 17.80 -1.73 -9.16
CA THR A 204 17.60 -0.47 -9.87
C THR A 204 16.56 -0.59 -11.00
N TYR A 205 16.60 -1.70 -11.74
CA TYR A 205 15.74 -1.97 -12.90
C TYR A 205 14.56 -2.91 -12.57
N GLY A 206 14.49 -3.46 -11.37
CA GLY A 206 13.35 -4.20 -10.84
C GLY A 206 13.17 -5.59 -11.45
N GLU A 207 11.91 -6.04 -11.53
CA GLU A 207 11.60 -7.45 -11.81
C GLU A 207 11.95 -7.86 -13.25
N ALA A 208 11.89 -6.95 -14.23
CA ALA A 208 12.36 -7.23 -15.58
C ALA A 208 13.86 -7.59 -15.62
N ALA A 209 14.70 -6.91 -14.83
CA ALA A 209 16.11 -7.26 -14.65
C ALA A 209 16.30 -8.59 -13.90
N SER A 210 15.43 -8.87 -12.91
CA SER A 210 15.39 -10.16 -12.21
C SER A 210 15.10 -11.34 -13.16
N GLU A 211 14.23 -11.16 -14.15
CA GLU A 211 14.01 -12.18 -15.20
C GLU A 211 15.29 -12.48 -15.99
N PHE A 212 16.05 -11.45 -16.39
CA PHE A 212 17.34 -11.65 -17.07
C PHE A 212 18.36 -12.42 -16.23
N ARG A 213 18.26 -12.39 -14.90
CA ARG A 213 19.09 -13.23 -14.01
C ARG A 213 18.89 -14.72 -14.27
N VAL A 214 17.70 -15.15 -14.69
CA VAL A 214 17.46 -16.54 -15.09
C VAL A 214 18.32 -16.91 -16.30
N ALA A 215 18.40 -16.01 -17.30
CA ALA A 215 19.27 -16.21 -18.46
C ALA A 215 20.75 -16.19 -18.06
N VAL A 216 21.20 -15.21 -17.27
CA VAL A 216 22.60 -15.11 -16.81
C VAL A 216 23.02 -16.31 -15.99
N ARG A 217 22.16 -16.76 -15.06
CA ARG A 217 22.41 -17.98 -14.29
C ARG A 217 22.63 -19.19 -15.20
N ASN A 218 21.84 -19.34 -16.27
CA ASN A 218 22.03 -20.45 -17.20
C ASN A 218 23.33 -20.34 -18.00
N MET A 219 23.72 -19.12 -18.40
CA MET A 219 25.00 -18.88 -19.05
C MET A 219 26.18 -19.20 -18.11
N ASP A 220 26.14 -18.73 -16.86
CA ASP A 220 27.27 -18.83 -15.92
C ASP A 220 27.39 -20.19 -15.24
N THR A 221 26.26 -20.80 -14.88
CA THR A 221 26.25 -22.06 -14.15
C THR A 221 26.37 -23.26 -15.11
N PHE A 222 25.71 -23.18 -16.27
CA PHE A 222 25.60 -24.30 -17.20
C PHE A 222 26.36 -24.09 -18.52
N GLY A 223 27.05 -22.95 -18.70
CA GLY A 223 27.81 -22.66 -19.93
C GLY A 223 26.93 -22.57 -21.18
N THR A 224 25.63 -22.31 -21.01
CA THR A 224 24.66 -22.27 -22.12
C THR A 224 24.82 -20.98 -22.92
N ASP A 225 24.62 -21.02 -24.25
CA ASP A 225 24.68 -19.81 -25.08
C ASP A 225 23.53 -18.83 -24.76
N VAL A 226 23.72 -17.54 -25.09
CA VAL A 226 22.76 -16.48 -24.74
C VAL A 226 21.38 -16.70 -25.35
N ILE A 227 21.30 -17.28 -26.55
CA ILE A 227 20.03 -17.49 -27.25
C ILE A 227 19.23 -18.59 -26.54
N THR A 228 19.87 -19.72 -26.24
CA THR A 228 19.24 -20.83 -25.51
C THR A 228 18.88 -20.43 -24.06
N ALA A 229 19.72 -19.61 -23.42
CA ALA A 229 19.45 -19.05 -22.10
C ALA A 229 18.21 -18.14 -22.09
N LEU A 230 18.10 -17.24 -23.08
CA LEU A 230 16.91 -16.39 -23.25
C LEU A 230 15.66 -17.19 -23.60
N GLN A 231 15.75 -18.25 -24.40
CA GLN A 231 14.63 -19.15 -24.65
C GLN A 231 14.13 -19.83 -23.38
N THR A 232 15.05 -20.22 -22.49
CA THR A 232 14.71 -20.85 -21.21
C THR A 232 14.05 -19.87 -20.24
N MET A 233 14.54 -18.63 -20.21
CA MET A 233 13.92 -17.52 -19.47
C MET A 233 12.51 -17.24 -19.99
N ASN A 234 12.35 -17.06 -21.32
CA ASN A 234 11.08 -16.74 -21.96
C ASN A 234 9.97 -17.76 -21.63
N ARG A 235 10.28 -19.07 -21.67
CA ARG A 235 9.32 -20.14 -21.35
C ARG A 235 8.80 -20.11 -19.91
N ARG A 236 9.45 -19.39 -19.00
CA ARG A 236 9.14 -19.37 -17.56
C ARG A 236 8.60 -18.03 -17.09
N SER A 237 8.68 -16.98 -17.90
CA SER A 237 8.22 -15.65 -17.51
C SER A 237 6.69 -15.59 -17.40
N PRO A 238 6.13 -15.01 -16.32
CA PRO A 238 4.69 -14.83 -16.16
C PRO A 238 4.12 -13.71 -17.06
N SER A 239 4.94 -12.80 -17.59
CA SER A 239 4.47 -11.64 -18.35
C SER A 239 4.33 -11.95 -19.85
N PRO A 240 3.15 -11.76 -20.46
CA PRO A 240 2.97 -11.86 -21.91
C PRO A 240 3.82 -10.86 -22.69
N GLN A 241 3.87 -9.59 -22.26
CA GLN A 241 4.64 -8.53 -22.94
C GLN A 241 6.14 -8.81 -22.92
N PHE A 242 6.68 -9.25 -21.77
CA PHE A 242 8.08 -9.66 -21.65
C PHE A 242 8.41 -10.86 -22.53
N ARG A 243 7.46 -11.80 -22.63
CA ARG A 243 7.63 -12.96 -23.48
C ARG A 243 7.72 -12.58 -24.95
N GLU A 244 6.80 -11.75 -25.42
CA GLU A 244 6.79 -11.24 -26.78
C GLU A 244 8.10 -10.49 -27.11
N PHE A 245 8.53 -9.60 -26.23
CA PHE A 245 9.83 -8.92 -26.34
C PHE A 245 10.98 -9.91 -26.48
N SER A 246 11.03 -10.91 -25.59
CA SER A 246 12.09 -11.90 -25.55
C SER A 246 12.09 -12.78 -26.81
N GLU A 247 10.92 -13.18 -27.31
CA GLU A 247 10.76 -13.95 -28.54
C GLU A 247 11.25 -13.17 -29.76
N ASN A 248 10.87 -11.89 -29.86
CA ASN A 248 11.32 -10.99 -30.92
C ASN A 248 12.83 -10.74 -30.85
N LEU A 249 13.36 -10.53 -29.63
CA LEU A 249 14.79 -10.37 -29.37
C LEU A 249 15.58 -11.62 -29.79
N ILE A 250 15.12 -12.82 -29.40
CA ILE A 250 15.71 -14.10 -29.80
C ILE A 250 15.72 -14.25 -31.33
N SER A 251 14.63 -13.84 -32.00
CA SER A 251 14.52 -13.88 -33.45
C SER A 251 15.56 -12.98 -34.13
N VAL A 252 15.74 -11.76 -33.64
CA VAL A 252 16.74 -10.79 -34.14
C VAL A 252 18.17 -11.32 -33.93
N LEU A 253 18.46 -11.89 -32.76
CA LEU A 253 19.77 -12.48 -32.47
C LEU A 253 20.09 -13.68 -33.36
N LYS A 254 19.09 -14.52 -33.70
CA LYS A 254 19.28 -15.69 -34.59
C LYS A 254 19.46 -15.31 -36.05
N SER A 255 18.71 -14.31 -36.50
CA SER A 255 18.71 -13.86 -37.90
C SER A 255 19.90 -12.94 -38.23
N GLY A 256 20.58 -12.40 -37.22
CA GLY A 256 21.67 -11.45 -37.40
C GLY A 256 21.20 -10.05 -37.83
N HIS A 257 19.90 -9.76 -37.71
CA HIS A 257 19.37 -8.42 -37.95
C HIS A 257 19.94 -7.41 -36.92
N SER A 258 19.89 -6.11 -37.27
CA SER A 258 20.37 -5.04 -36.39
C SER A 258 19.63 -5.03 -35.05
N LEU A 259 20.33 -5.48 -34.00
CA LEU A 259 19.83 -5.50 -32.63
C LEU A 259 19.52 -4.07 -32.13
N SER A 260 20.39 -3.11 -32.43
CA SER A 260 20.19 -1.71 -32.02
C SER A 260 18.92 -1.11 -32.62
N SER A 261 18.66 -1.34 -33.91
CA SER A 261 17.44 -0.85 -34.59
C SER A 261 16.16 -1.56 -34.12
N PHE A 262 16.26 -2.80 -33.67
CA PHE A 262 15.15 -3.48 -33.00
C PHE A 262 14.87 -2.86 -31.63
N LEU A 263 15.90 -2.71 -30.80
CA LEU A 263 15.81 -2.15 -29.45
C LEU A 263 15.34 -0.69 -29.46
N GLU A 264 15.76 0.11 -30.44
CA GLU A 264 15.29 1.49 -30.63
C GLU A 264 13.78 1.55 -30.90
N ARG A 265 13.28 0.70 -31.80
CA ARG A 265 11.84 0.62 -32.09
C ARG A 265 11.06 0.18 -30.85
N GLN A 266 11.49 -0.89 -30.19
CA GLN A 266 10.84 -1.37 -28.96
C GLN A 266 10.87 -0.33 -27.83
N TYR A 267 11.96 0.43 -27.71
CA TYR A 267 12.04 1.54 -26.77
C TYR A 267 10.97 2.61 -27.06
N HIS A 268 10.79 3.01 -28.32
CA HIS A 268 9.75 3.95 -28.71
C HIS A 268 8.34 3.39 -28.53
N ASP A 269 8.10 2.15 -28.95
CA ASP A 269 6.82 1.46 -28.79
C ASP A 269 6.40 1.42 -27.31
N TYR A 270 7.34 1.07 -26.40
CA TYR A 270 7.06 1.05 -24.97
C TYR A 270 6.87 2.43 -24.35
N GLN A 271 7.50 3.48 -24.88
CA GLN A 271 7.24 4.85 -24.44
C GLN A 271 5.84 5.28 -24.80
N GLU A 272 5.42 5.07 -26.05
CA GLU A 272 4.07 5.38 -26.51
C GLU A 272 3.01 4.58 -25.73
N GLU A 273 3.28 3.29 -25.49
CA GLU A 273 2.39 2.44 -24.68
C GLU A 273 2.28 2.96 -23.23
N SER A 274 3.40 3.32 -22.60
CA SER A 274 3.40 3.89 -21.26
C SER A 274 2.65 5.23 -21.17
N GLU A 275 2.77 6.09 -22.19
CA GLU A 275 2.00 7.34 -22.28
C GLU A 275 0.49 7.05 -22.36
N SER A 276 0.08 6.13 -23.24
CA SER A 276 -1.33 5.72 -23.37
C SER A 276 -1.88 5.03 -22.11
N GLN A 277 -1.10 4.19 -21.44
CA GLN A 277 -1.48 3.57 -20.17
C GLN A 277 -1.65 4.62 -19.06
N GLN A 278 -0.78 5.63 -19.03
CA GLN A 278 -0.85 6.72 -18.06
C GLN A 278 -2.09 7.60 -18.28
N GLU A 279 -2.47 7.88 -19.54
CA GLU A 279 -3.70 8.62 -19.86
C GLU A 279 -4.96 7.86 -19.43
N ARG A 280 -5.04 6.56 -19.75
CA ARG A 280 -6.15 5.69 -19.30
C ARG A 280 -6.26 5.61 -17.79
N MET A 281 -5.13 5.55 -17.09
CA MET A 281 -5.10 5.61 -15.63
C MET A 281 -5.70 6.92 -15.11
N LEU A 282 -5.34 8.06 -15.71
CA LEU A 282 -5.87 9.36 -15.29
C LEU A 282 -7.39 9.44 -15.46
N ASP A 283 -7.92 8.93 -16.57
CA ASP A 283 -9.37 8.85 -16.82
C ASP A 283 -10.10 7.99 -15.78
N LEU A 284 -9.53 6.83 -15.43
CA LEU A 284 -10.05 5.99 -14.35
C LEU A 284 -10.05 6.73 -13.01
N LEU A 285 -8.94 7.37 -12.64
CA LEU A 285 -8.84 8.13 -11.39
C LEU A 285 -9.84 9.30 -11.33
N GLY A 286 -10.12 9.92 -12.47
CA GLY A 286 -11.18 10.94 -12.58
C GLY A 286 -12.57 10.39 -12.32
N THR A 287 -12.91 9.29 -12.98
CA THR A 287 -14.18 8.58 -12.76
C THR A 287 -14.32 8.16 -11.29
N LEU A 288 -13.23 7.72 -10.65
CA LEU A 288 -13.22 7.38 -9.23
C LEU A 288 -13.42 8.62 -8.33
N ALA A 289 -12.80 9.75 -8.66
CA ALA A 289 -12.98 10.99 -7.91
C ALA A 289 -14.43 11.52 -8.01
N GLU A 290 -15.04 11.48 -9.20
CA GLU A 290 -16.43 11.89 -9.40
C GLU A 290 -17.43 10.98 -8.67
N SER A 291 -17.22 9.67 -8.74
CA SER A 291 -18.06 8.69 -8.03
C SER A 291 -17.90 8.83 -6.52
N TYR A 292 -16.70 9.09 -6.01
CA TYR A 292 -16.45 9.38 -4.59
C TYR A 292 -17.30 10.56 -4.10
N VAL A 293 -17.23 11.68 -4.81
CA VAL A 293 -17.99 12.89 -4.46
C VAL A 293 -19.49 12.62 -4.45
N THR A 294 -19.99 11.91 -5.46
CA THR A 294 -21.42 11.65 -5.59
C THR A 294 -21.91 10.67 -4.52
N VAL A 295 -21.20 9.55 -4.32
CA VAL A 295 -21.67 8.43 -3.49
C VAL A 295 -21.31 8.61 -2.02
N LEU A 296 -20.09 9.07 -1.69
CA LEU A 296 -19.57 9.09 -0.32
C LEU A 296 -19.53 10.48 0.31
N VAL A 297 -19.67 11.54 -0.49
CA VAL A 297 -19.82 12.91 0.04
C VAL A 297 -21.28 13.38 -0.05
N ALA A 298 -21.82 13.49 -1.26
CA ALA A 298 -23.18 13.99 -1.47
C ALA A 298 -24.24 13.01 -0.95
N GLY A 299 -24.10 11.69 -1.20
CA GLY A 299 -25.04 10.67 -0.72
C GLY A 299 -25.30 10.73 0.79
N PRO A 300 -24.26 10.59 1.66
CA PRO A 300 -24.42 10.73 3.10
C PRO A 300 -24.93 12.12 3.49
N LEU A 301 -24.50 13.19 2.82
CA LEU A 301 -25.01 14.53 3.10
C LEU A 301 -26.53 14.63 2.89
N PHE A 302 -27.03 14.13 1.77
CA PHE A 302 -28.47 14.07 1.50
C PHE A 302 -29.19 13.18 2.52
N LEU A 303 -28.60 12.05 2.90
CA LEU A 303 -29.21 11.20 3.93
C LEU A 303 -29.25 11.91 5.28
N ILE A 304 -28.18 12.62 5.67
CA ILE A 304 -28.11 13.43 6.89
C ILE A 304 -29.19 14.52 6.86
N THR A 305 -29.33 15.27 5.77
CA THR A 305 -30.33 16.33 5.66
C THR A 305 -31.75 15.77 5.75
N ILE A 306 -32.03 14.66 5.05
CA ILE A 306 -33.34 13.99 5.10
C ILE A 306 -33.65 13.47 6.51
N LEU A 307 -32.70 12.75 7.13
CA LEU A 307 -32.84 12.20 8.48
C LEU A 307 -33.04 13.30 9.53
N PHE A 308 -32.37 14.43 9.34
CA PHE A 308 -32.55 15.60 10.20
C PHE A 308 -33.95 16.20 10.04
N VAL A 309 -34.40 16.46 8.81
CA VAL A 309 -35.74 17.01 8.53
C VAL A 309 -36.85 16.07 9.02
N ILE A 310 -36.71 14.75 8.81
CA ILE A 310 -37.67 13.76 9.34
C ILE A 310 -37.59 13.69 10.87
N GLY A 311 -36.40 13.78 11.45
CA GLY A 311 -36.20 13.77 12.90
C GLY A 311 -36.95 14.87 13.61
N ILE A 312 -37.03 16.04 12.98
CA ILE A 312 -37.81 17.18 13.47
C ILE A 312 -39.32 16.93 13.35
N SER A 313 -39.76 16.29 12.27
CA SER A 313 -41.19 16.13 11.95
C SER A 313 -41.85 14.93 12.67
N VAL A 314 -41.22 13.75 12.59
CA VAL A 314 -41.79 12.47 13.03
C VAL A 314 -41.14 11.95 14.32
N GLY A 315 -39.94 12.44 14.67
CA GLY A 315 -39.14 11.93 15.79
C GLY A 315 -38.41 10.62 15.46
N ASP A 316 -37.49 10.21 16.35
CA ASP A 316 -36.76 8.92 16.33
C ASP A 316 -35.76 8.67 15.18
N THR A 317 -35.10 9.70 14.63
CA THR A 317 -34.06 9.51 13.59
C THR A 317 -32.63 9.45 14.13
N LEU A 318 -32.43 9.61 15.44
CA LEU A 318 -31.11 9.59 16.08
C LEU A 318 -30.37 8.25 15.89
N GLY A 319 -31.07 7.13 16.01
CA GLY A 319 -30.49 5.79 15.79
C GLY A 319 -29.93 5.62 14.38
N PRO A 320 -30.75 5.80 13.33
CA PRO A 320 -30.29 5.77 11.94
C PRO A 320 -29.18 6.78 11.62
N MET A 321 -29.24 8.00 12.18
CA MET A 321 -28.21 9.02 11.97
C MET A 321 -26.87 8.64 12.62
N ARG A 322 -26.88 8.05 13.83
CA ARG A 322 -25.68 7.46 14.46
C ARG A 322 -25.09 6.33 13.62
N GLY A 323 -25.93 5.44 13.10
CA GLY A 323 -25.48 4.36 12.20
C GLY A 323 -24.84 4.91 10.91
N LEU A 324 -25.42 5.96 10.33
CA LEU A 324 -24.85 6.62 9.17
C LEU A 324 -23.46 7.23 9.46
N ILE A 325 -23.33 7.99 10.54
CA ILE A 325 -22.13 8.77 10.84
C ILE A 325 -20.99 7.91 11.38
N TYR A 326 -21.28 6.91 12.23
CA TYR A 326 -20.25 6.11 12.89
C TYR A 326 -19.98 4.77 12.21
N VAL A 327 -20.86 4.29 11.32
CA VAL A 327 -20.66 3.02 10.62
C VAL A 327 -20.51 3.25 9.12
N ILE A 328 -21.55 3.77 8.46
CA ILE A 328 -21.58 3.86 6.99
C ILE A 328 -20.51 4.81 6.47
N LEU A 329 -20.39 6.01 7.05
CA LEU A 329 -19.46 7.03 6.57
C LEU A 329 -17.98 6.63 6.74
N PRO A 330 -17.51 6.14 7.91
CA PRO A 330 -16.14 5.65 8.06
C PRO A 330 -15.87 4.41 7.22
N PHE A 331 -16.78 3.44 7.23
CA PHE A 331 -16.60 2.18 6.48
C PHE A 331 -16.56 2.44 4.97
N GLY A 332 -17.47 3.25 4.44
CA GLY A 332 -17.53 3.59 3.03
C GLY A 332 -16.25 4.30 2.56
N ASN A 333 -15.78 5.28 3.33
CA ASN A 333 -14.51 5.96 3.05
C ASN A 333 -13.31 5.02 3.13
N LEU A 334 -13.23 4.16 4.16
CA LEU A 334 -12.12 3.21 4.31
C LEU A 334 -12.12 2.16 3.19
N ALA A 335 -13.30 1.65 2.83
CA ALA A 335 -13.46 0.76 1.69
C ALA A 335 -13.01 1.44 0.39
N PHE A 336 -13.34 2.72 0.21
CA PHE A 336 -12.89 3.50 -0.94
C PHE A 336 -11.36 3.72 -0.95
N ILE A 337 -10.74 4.02 0.19
CA ILE A 337 -9.27 4.12 0.32
C ILE A 337 -8.59 2.80 -0.11
N VAL A 338 -9.10 1.67 0.37
CA VAL A 338 -8.58 0.34 0.03
C VAL A 338 -8.79 0.04 -1.46
N TYR A 339 -9.97 0.33 -1.99
CA TYR A 339 -10.28 0.15 -3.41
C TYR A 339 -9.38 1.03 -4.30
N LEU A 340 -9.23 2.31 -3.97
CA LEU A 340 -8.35 3.23 -4.67
C LEU A 340 -6.90 2.78 -4.59
N SER A 341 -6.44 2.23 -3.46
CA SER A 341 -5.09 1.66 -3.32
C SER A 341 -4.93 0.47 -4.24
N MET A 342 -5.89 -0.44 -4.27
CA MET A 342 -5.85 -1.63 -5.12
C MET A 342 -5.80 -1.27 -6.60
N VAL A 343 -6.58 -0.28 -7.04
CA VAL A 343 -6.59 0.21 -8.43
C VAL A 343 -5.29 0.97 -8.76
N THR A 344 -4.79 1.79 -7.85
CA THR A 344 -3.54 2.54 -8.05
C THR A 344 -2.33 1.61 -8.10
N ASP A 345 -2.28 0.60 -7.22
CA ASP A 345 -1.18 -0.37 -7.11
C ASP A 345 -1.20 -1.40 -8.25
N SER A 346 -2.38 -1.75 -8.78
CA SER A 346 -2.48 -2.71 -9.90
C SER A 346 -1.86 -2.18 -11.19
N VAL A 347 -1.81 -0.86 -11.36
CA VAL A 347 -1.27 -0.23 -12.57
C VAL A 347 0.10 0.40 -12.33
N ASN A 348 0.45 0.73 -11.07
CA ASN A 348 1.80 1.16 -10.71
C ASN A 348 2.41 0.28 -9.59
N PRO A 349 2.66 -1.00 -9.88
CA PRO A 349 3.16 -1.95 -8.88
C PRO A 349 4.58 -1.60 -8.38
N GLY A 350 5.31 -0.75 -9.11
CA GLY A 350 6.63 -0.25 -8.72
C GLY A 350 6.63 0.73 -7.56
N ARG A 351 5.48 1.22 -7.09
CA ARG A 351 5.37 2.18 -5.98
C ARG A 351 5.78 1.61 -4.63
N THR A 352 5.38 0.38 -4.30
CA THR A 352 5.62 -0.26 -2.99
C THR A 352 7.10 -0.42 -2.65
N ILE A 353 7.95 -0.61 -3.66
CA ILE A 353 9.40 -0.77 -3.47
C ILE A 353 10.09 0.60 -3.22
N ASN A 354 9.48 1.75 -3.56
CA ASN A 354 10.13 3.07 -3.41
C ASN A 354 10.25 3.54 -1.95
N GLU A 355 9.45 2.98 -1.03
CA GLU A 355 9.35 3.49 0.35
C GLU A 355 9.81 2.51 1.43
N GLY A 356 10.01 1.23 1.11
CA GLY A 356 10.31 0.17 2.09
C GLY A 356 11.66 -0.52 1.94
N ASP A 357 12.19 -0.66 0.71
CA ASP A 357 13.29 -1.60 0.43
C ASP A 357 14.62 -0.95 0.03
N VAL A 358 14.72 0.39 -0.02
CA VAL A 358 16.05 1.05 -0.07
C VAL A 358 16.65 1.12 1.34
N ASP A 359 16.57 0.00 2.09
CA ASP A 359 17.30 -0.15 3.34
C ASP A 359 18.70 -0.65 3.00
N ASP A 360 19.67 0.25 3.15
CA ASP A 360 21.10 0.13 2.81
C ASP A 360 21.34 -0.47 1.42
N PRO A 361 21.81 0.29 0.40
CA PRO A 361 22.48 -0.37 -0.70
C PRO A 361 23.60 -1.18 -0.05
N GLY A 362 23.40 -2.50 0.03
CA GLY A 362 24.39 -3.40 0.59
C GLY A 362 25.71 -3.01 -0.07
N PRO A 363 26.82 -2.91 0.70
CA PRO A 363 28.08 -2.49 0.12
C PRO A 363 28.26 -3.30 -1.15
N TYR A 364 28.40 -2.62 -2.30
CA TYR A 364 28.60 -3.21 -3.63
C TYR A 364 29.63 -4.32 -3.50
N GLN A 365 29.15 -5.51 -3.17
CA GLN A 365 29.94 -6.70 -3.06
C GLN A 365 29.65 -7.34 -4.38
N GLN A 366 30.44 -6.93 -5.38
CA GLN A 366 31.13 -7.95 -6.14
C GLN A 366 31.48 -9.03 -5.12
N ALA A 367 30.90 -10.22 -5.27
CA ALA A 367 31.26 -11.37 -4.49
C ALA A 367 32.73 -11.68 -4.82
N LEU A 368 33.64 -10.86 -4.30
CA LEU A 368 35.03 -11.20 -4.12
C LEU A 368 34.93 -12.48 -3.32
N ALA A 369 35.25 -13.59 -3.98
CA ALA A 369 35.27 -14.90 -3.37
C ALA A 369 36.01 -14.76 -2.04
N GLN A 370 35.27 -14.78 -0.93
CA GLN A 370 35.88 -14.76 0.38
C GLN A 370 36.60 -16.09 0.46
N THR A 371 37.92 -16.03 0.32
CA THR A 371 38.77 -17.15 0.69
C THR A 371 38.49 -17.44 2.15
N ASP A 372 38.36 -18.72 2.48
CA ASP A 372 38.00 -19.26 3.79
C ASP A 372 39.02 -18.91 4.89
N GLY A 373 40.10 -18.19 4.53
CA GLY A 373 40.91 -17.35 5.39
C GLY A 373 41.08 -17.93 6.78
N GLY A 374 41.68 -19.12 6.83
CA GLY A 374 41.71 -20.03 7.99
C GLY A 374 41.52 -19.35 9.34
N PHE A 375 40.48 -19.79 10.06
CA PHE A 375 40.08 -19.28 11.37
C PHE A 375 41.26 -19.11 12.32
N ARG A 376 41.61 -17.85 12.62
CA ARG A 376 42.43 -17.49 13.76
C ARG A 376 41.50 -16.89 14.82
N ASN A 377 41.39 -17.57 15.97
CA ASN A 377 40.49 -17.18 17.07
C ASN A 377 40.80 -15.81 17.71
N ASP A 378 41.94 -15.21 17.40
CA ASP A 378 42.29 -13.87 17.87
C ASP A 378 41.73 -12.83 16.89
N THR A 379 40.53 -12.32 17.19
CA THR A 379 40.05 -11.10 16.53
C THR A 379 40.97 -9.96 16.96
N PRO A 380 41.72 -9.30 16.04
CA PRO A 380 42.61 -8.21 16.43
C PRO A 380 41.80 -7.13 17.16
N PRO A 381 42.32 -6.50 18.22
CA PRO A 381 41.58 -5.51 19.00
C PRO A 381 41.06 -4.32 18.17
N ASN A 382 41.67 -4.07 17.00
CA ASN A 382 41.20 -3.07 16.04
C ASN A 382 39.91 -3.49 15.31
N VAL A 383 39.70 -4.79 15.05
CA VAL A 383 38.48 -5.30 14.41
C VAL A 383 37.31 -5.22 15.38
N GLU A 384 37.52 -5.54 16.65
CA GLU A 384 36.52 -5.36 17.70
C GLU A 384 36.14 -3.88 17.88
N ARG A 385 37.12 -2.96 17.85
CA ARG A 385 36.86 -1.50 17.85
C ARG A 385 36.06 -1.04 16.63
N ILE A 386 36.33 -1.60 15.45
CA ILE A 386 35.54 -1.29 14.23
C ILE A 386 34.11 -1.85 14.37
N HIS A 387 33.91 -3.02 14.96
CA HIS A 387 32.57 -3.56 15.20
C HIS A 387 31.78 -2.75 16.24
N ILE A 388 32.44 -2.33 17.32
CA ILE A 388 31.87 -1.44 18.34
C ILE A 388 31.56 -0.07 17.74
N TYR A 389 32.48 0.52 16.98
CA TYR A 389 32.26 1.76 16.25
C TYR A 389 31.09 1.61 15.27
N LYS A 390 31.00 0.53 14.49
CA LYS A 390 29.88 0.28 13.57
C LYS A 390 28.54 0.13 14.31
N ARG A 391 28.50 -0.55 15.46
CA ARG A 391 27.28 -0.64 16.31
C ARG A 391 26.88 0.73 16.89
N LEU A 392 27.84 1.50 17.37
CA LEU A 392 27.60 2.81 17.99
C LEU A 392 27.42 3.93 16.96
N ARG A 393 27.91 3.76 15.73
CA ARG A 393 27.79 4.74 14.64
C ARG A 393 26.33 5.01 14.32
N ALA A 394 25.51 3.97 14.22
CA ALA A 394 24.07 4.13 13.98
C ALA A 394 23.37 4.90 15.12
N VAL A 395 23.81 4.72 16.37
CA VAL A 395 23.26 5.44 17.53
C VAL A 395 23.75 6.88 17.56
N ARG A 396 25.04 7.11 17.30
CA ARG A 396 25.67 8.43 17.23
C ARG A 396 25.11 9.27 16.08
N GLU A 397 24.91 8.68 14.90
CA GLU A 397 24.32 9.38 13.75
C GLU A 397 22.85 9.74 14.05
N ARG A 398 22.08 8.84 14.67
CA ARG A 398 20.67 9.14 15.06
C ARG A 398 20.54 10.24 16.11
N LEU A 399 21.44 10.30 17.09
CA LEU A 399 21.40 11.28 18.17
C LEU A 399 22.17 12.57 17.86
N GLY A 400 23.18 12.49 16.98
CA GLY A 400 24.05 13.61 16.63
C GLY A 400 23.41 14.63 15.70
N SER A 401 22.48 14.20 14.83
CA SER A 401 21.69 15.10 13.98
C SER A 401 20.19 14.71 14.01
N PRO A 402 19.48 15.03 15.12
CA PRO A 402 18.10 14.61 15.31
C PRO A 402 17.16 15.19 14.24
N LEU A 403 17.38 16.44 13.82
CA LEU A 403 16.59 17.08 12.76
C LEU A 403 16.81 16.44 11.40
N GLU A 404 18.06 16.13 11.05
CA GLU A 404 18.40 15.48 9.77
C GLU A 404 17.80 14.06 9.71
N THR A 405 17.87 13.31 10.82
CA THR A 405 17.27 11.98 10.92
C THR A 405 15.74 12.00 10.74
N LEU A 406 15.06 13.02 11.27
CA LEU A 406 13.61 13.19 11.11
C LEU A 406 13.23 13.66 9.70
N LEU A 407 14.06 14.50 9.08
CA LEU A 407 13.88 14.95 7.70
C LEU A 407 14.17 13.84 6.68
N GLU A 408 15.08 12.90 6.98
CA GLU A 408 15.34 11.74 6.12
C GLU A 408 14.25 10.68 6.21
N ARG A 409 13.68 10.45 7.38
CA ARG A 409 12.63 9.44 7.60
C ARG A 409 11.45 10.04 8.37
N PRO A 410 10.50 10.72 7.68
CA PRO A 410 9.35 11.39 8.32
C PRO A 410 8.50 10.49 9.22
N ALA A 411 8.38 9.19 8.90
CA ALA A 411 7.64 8.22 9.71
C ALA A 411 8.19 8.08 11.14
N ARG A 412 9.49 8.36 11.37
CA ARG A 412 10.09 8.34 12.71
C ARG A 412 9.59 9.48 13.59
N SER A 413 8.97 10.52 13.02
CA SER A 413 8.35 11.57 13.82
C SER A 413 7.25 11.03 14.74
N LEU A 414 6.53 9.98 14.32
CA LEU A 414 5.50 9.30 15.13
C LEU A 414 6.06 8.70 16.43
N LEU A 415 7.34 8.32 16.46
CA LEU A 415 7.98 7.82 17.68
C LEU A 415 8.15 8.91 18.73
N VAL A 416 8.20 10.18 18.32
CA VAL A 416 8.34 11.34 19.22
C VAL A 416 6.97 11.97 19.48
N THR A 417 6.18 12.20 18.42
CA THR A 417 4.88 12.88 18.54
C THR A 417 3.79 11.99 19.12
N GLY A 418 3.87 10.66 18.93
CA GLY A 418 2.91 9.69 19.49
C GLY A 418 2.89 9.71 21.02
N PRO A 419 4.03 9.53 21.71
CA PRO A 419 4.09 9.66 23.16
C PRO A 419 3.69 11.04 23.69
N VAL A 420 4.05 12.12 22.98
CA VAL A 420 3.64 13.49 23.34
C VAL A 420 2.13 13.65 23.26
N ALA A 421 1.50 13.15 22.19
CA ALA A 421 0.05 13.17 22.02
C ALA A 421 -0.66 12.34 23.10
N LEU A 422 -0.16 11.14 23.40
CA LEU A 422 -0.68 10.32 24.50
C LEU A 422 -0.52 11.00 25.86
N GLY A 423 0.60 11.69 26.09
CA GLY A 423 0.83 12.48 27.30
C GLY A 423 -0.15 13.65 27.42
N LEU A 424 -0.45 14.32 26.30
CA LEU A 424 -1.41 15.43 26.23
C LEU A 424 -2.85 14.94 26.50
N ILE A 425 -3.22 13.78 25.93
CA ILE A 425 -4.48 13.10 26.20
C ILE A 425 -4.58 12.72 27.69
N ALA A 426 -3.53 12.10 28.25
CA ALA A 426 -3.50 11.67 29.65
C ALA A 426 -3.55 12.84 30.64
N TRP A 427 -2.91 13.98 30.31
CA TRP A 427 -2.96 15.19 31.12
C TRP A 427 -4.38 15.75 31.20
N ARG A 428 -5.08 15.85 30.06
CA ARG A 428 -6.41 16.47 29.97
C ARG A 428 -7.57 15.55 30.39
N LEU A 429 -7.33 14.24 30.45
CA LEU A 429 -8.33 13.24 30.83
C LEU A 429 -9.07 13.48 32.16
N PRO A 430 -8.42 13.97 33.24
CA PRO A 430 -9.09 14.30 34.50
C PRO A 430 -10.10 15.44 34.38
N GLU A 431 -9.88 16.38 33.44
CA GLU A 431 -10.82 17.49 33.18
C GLU A 431 -12.11 16.98 32.51
N ALA A 432 -12.07 15.83 31.85
CA ALA A 432 -13.22 15.22 31.17
C ALA A 432 -14.11 14.35 32.09
N THR A 433 -13.63 14.01 33.28
CA THR A 433 -14.38 13.21 34.26
C THR A 433 -15.12 14.12 35.23
N THR A 434 -16.45 14.22 35.10
CA THR A 434 -17.34 14.94 36.02
C THR A 434 -18.04 13.96 36.98
N GLU A 435 -18.62 14.45 38.08
CA GLU A 435 -19.37 13.62 39.04
C GLU A 435 -20.56 12.85 38.41
N THR A 436 -21.05 13.31 37.25
CA THR A 436 -22.17 12.74 36.50
C THR A 436 -21.76 11.85 35.32
N GLY A 437 -20.46 11.77 34.98
CA GLY A 437 -19.97 10.96 33.85
C GLY A 437 -18.81 11.59 33.08
N ILE A 438 -18.56 11.07 31.89
CA ILE A 438 -17.51 11.55 30.97
C ILE A 438 -18.13 12.57 30.01
N ASP A 439 -17.57 13.79 29.96
CA ASP A 439 -17.98 14.81 28.98
C ASP A 439 -17.34 14.49 27.62
N ALA A 440 -18.19 14.20 26.62
CA ALA A 440 -17.74 13.85 25.28
C ALA A 440 -17.02 15.02 24.58
N ALA A 441 -17.49 16.26 24.77
CA ALA A 441 -16.94 17.42 24.07
C ALA A 441 -15.47 17.68 24.44
N VAL A 442 -15.12 17.52 25.72
CA VAL A 442 -13.74 17.68 26.22
C VAL A 442 -12.83 16.58 25.66
N ILE A 443 -13.33 15.35 25.54
CA ILE A 443 -12.56 14.25 24.93
C ILE A 443 -12.33 14.54 23.44
N ASP A 444 -13.37 14.96 22.72
CA ASP A 444 -13.29 15.19 21.28
C ASP A 444 -12.30 16.31 20.95
N ASP A 445 -12.31 17.43 21.70
CA ASP A 445 -11.34 18.51 21.55
C ASP A 445 -9.90 18.04 21.78
N VAL A 446 -9.68 17.26 22.83
CA VAL A 446 -8.35 16.71 23.16
C VAL A 446 -7.87 15.76 22.08
N LEU A 447 -8.74 14.90 21.55
CA LEU A 447 -8.41 13.98 20.46
C LEU A 447 -8.11 14.73 19.15
N VAL A 448 -8.89 15.76 18.82
CA VAL A 448 -8.66 16.59 17.62
C VAL A 448 -7.35 17.35 17.72
N VAL A 449 -7.05 17.99 18.86
CA VAL A 449 -5.78 18.71 19.07
C VAL A 449 -4.58 17.77 19.01
N ALA A 450 -4.69 16.59 19.66
CA ALA A 450 -3.65 15.57 19.60
C ALA A 450 -3.43 15.07 18.16
N GLY A 451 -4.52 14.80 17.43
CA GLY A 451 -4.48 14.39 16.02
C GLY A 451 -3.87 15.45 15.10
N LEU A 452 -4.22 16.73 15.28
CA LEU A 452 -3.65 17.85 14.54
C LEU A 452 -2.17 18.04 14.85
N LEU A 453 -1.72 17.88 16.09
CA LEU A 453 -0.30 17.98 16.45
C LEU A 453 0.52 16.90 15.75
N VAL A 454 0.07 15.64 15.84
CA VAL A 454 0.75 14.50 15.21
C VAL A 454 0.73 14.64 13.69
N GLY A 455 -0.45 14.91 13.13
CA GLY A 455 -0.66 15.04 11.69
C GLY A 455 0.13 16.20 11.08
N THR A 456 0.10 17.39 11.70
CA THR A 456 0.81 18.58 11.18
C THR A 456 2.32 18.35 11.18
N THR A 457 2.86 17.81 12.28
CA THR A 457 4.30 17.54 12.38
C THR A 457 4.75 16.55 11.31
N PHE A 458 4.01 15.45 11.15
CA PHE A 458 4.28 14.47 10.11
C PHE A 458 4.16 15.06 8.70
N ALA A 459 3.07 15.81 8.43
CA ALA A 459 2.79 16.43 7.15
C ALA A 459 3.89 17.41 6.70
N VAL A 460 4.38 18.25 7.63
CA VAL A 460 5.45 19.22 7.34
C VAL A 460 6.76 18.50 7.02
N LEU A 461 7.17 17.55 7.86
CA LEU A 461 8.40 16.79 7.64
C LEU A 461 8.35 15.99 6.33
N TYR A 462 7.23 15.33 6.06
CA TYR A 462 7.01 14.59 4.83
C TYR A 462 7.04 15.53 3.60
N ALA A 463 6.41 16.70 3.68
CA ALA A 463 6.40 17.67 2.58
C ALA A 463 7.80 18.23 2.27
N ILE A 464 8.61 18.53 3.28
CA ILE A 464 10.00 19.02 3.09
C ILE A 464 10.86 17.92 2.45
N HIS A 465 10.81 16.71 3.01
CA HIS A 465 11.52 15.55 2.46
C HIS A 465 11.17 15.34 0.99
N ARG A 466 9.86 15.30 0.69
CA ARG A 466 9.36 15.05 -0.65
C ARG A 466 9.77 16.12 -1.65
N ARG A 467 9.70 17.40 -1.27
CA ARG A 467 10.15 18.51 -2.13
C ARG A 467 11.62 18.42 -2.47
N ARG A 468 12.48 18.08 -1.50
CA ARG A 468 13.92 17.91 -1.74
C ARG A 468 14.20 16.79 -2.74
N VAL A 469 13.56 15.63 -2.54
CA VAL A 469 13.69 14.46 -3.42
C VAL A 469 13.19 14.77 -4.83
N ASP A 470 11.99 15.33 -4.96
CA ASP A 470 11.39 15.67 -6.26
C ASP A 470 12.21 16.73 -7.00
N ALA A 471 12.84 17.67 -6.29
CA ALA A 471 13.71 18.69 -6.90
C ALA A 471 15.01 18.08 -7.46
N VAL A 472 15.63 17.14 -6.73
CA VAL A 472 16.82 16.41 -7.22
C VAL A 472 16.45 15.58 -8.46
N GLU A 473 15.37 14.81 -8.41
CA GLU A 473 14.92 14.02 -9.56
C GLU A 473 14.60 14.89 -10.78
N ALA A 474 14.04 16.08 -10.56
CA ALA A 474 13.72 17.01 -11.63
C ALA A 474 14.97 17.59 -12.33
N ALA A 475 16.12 17.64 -11.66
CA ALA A 475 17.38 18.15 -12.23
C ALA A 475 18.15 17.08 -13.02
N ILE A 476 17.86 15.80 -12.81
CA ILE A 476 18.57 14.67 -13.45
C ILE A 476 18.59 14.74 -15.00
N PRO A 477 17.46 14.99 -15.70
CA PRO A 477 17.48 15.01 -17.17
C PRO A 477 18.37 16.13 -17.70
N ASP A 478 18.30 17.31 -17.10
CA ASP A 478 19.07 18.49 -17.50
C ASP A 478 20.57 18.28 -17.23
N PHE A 479 20.92 17.65 -16.09
CA PHE A 479 22.28 17.22 -15.79
C PHE A 479 22.84 16.26 -16.85
N LEU A 480 22.09 15.20 -17.18
CA LEU A 480 22.50 14.21 -18.17
C LEU A 480 22.65 14.81 -19.57
N ASP A 481 21.72 15.68 -19.97
CA ASP A 481 21.73 16.31 -21.29
C ASP A 481 22.94 17.24 -21.47
N ARG A 482 23.27 18.03 -20.44
CA ARG A 482 24.48 18.86 -20.46
C ARG A 482 25.75 18.02 -20.40
N LEU A 483 25.77 16.96 -19.60
CA LEU A 483 26.90 16.04 -19.51
C LEU A 483 27.17 15.36 -20.86
N ALA A 484 26.09 14.94 -21.56
CA ALA A 484 26.16 14.41 -22.91
C ALA A 484 26.76 15.42 -23.88
N SER A 485 26.27 16.67 -23.88
CA SER A 485 26.76 17.72 -24.78
C SER A 485 28.23 18.09 -24.54
N VAL A 486 28.68 18.12 -23.28
CA VAL A 486 30.10 18.39 -22.95
C VAL A 486 31.00 17.20 -23.35
N ASN A 487 30.53 15.97 -23.17
CA ASN A 487 31.26 14.78 -23.58
C ASN A 487 31.31 14.63 -25.12
N GLU A 488 30.24 14.99 -25.83
CA GLU A 488 30.16 15.04 -27.28
C GLU A 488 31.18 16.01 -27.88
N ALA A 489 31.54 17.07 -27.15
CA ALA A 489 32.63 17.98 -27.48
C ALA A 489 34.04 17.41 -27.19
N GLY A 490 34.15 16.13 -26.81
CA GLY A 490 35.41 15.42 -26.57
C GLY A 490 35.99 15.59 -25.17
N VAL A 491 35.26 16.18 -24.23
CA VAL A 491 35.72 16.35 -22.84
C VAL A 491 35.55 15.04 -22.05
N ALA A 492 36.60 14.62 -21.35
CA ALA A 492 36.53 13.46 -20.45
C ALA A 492 35.48 13.66 -19.35
N LEU A 493 34.79 12.58 -18.96
CA LEU A 493 33.62 12.65 -18.06
C LEU A 493 33.95 13.31 -16.71
N VAL A 494 35.12 13.02 -16.15
CA VAL A 494 35.61 13.63 -14.90
C VAL A 494 35.72 15.15 -15.02
N SER A 495 36.33 15.64 -16.10
CA SER A 495 36.47 17.07 -16.39
C SER A 495 35.13 17.72 -16.72
N ALA A 496 34.21 16.98 -17.35
CA ALA A 496 32.88 17.45 -17.66
C ALA A 496 32.08 17.76 -16.39
N ILE A 497 32.15 16.88 -15.38
CA ILE A 497 31.53 17.11 -14.06
C ILE A 497 32.11 18.35 -13.37
N GLY A 498 33.44 18.54 -13.45
CA GLY A 498 34.11 19.74 -12.91
C GLY A 498 33.60 21.04 -13.56
N ARG A 499 33.34 21.06 -14.87
CA ARG A 499 32.73 22.21 -15.57
C ARG A 499 31.26 22.38 -15.20
N LEU A 500 30.55 21.29 -15.00
CA LEU A 500 29.10 21.32 -14.77
C LEU A 500 28.73 21.79 -13.36
N ARG A 501 29.62 21.65 -12.38
CA ARG A 501 29.44 22.24 -11.03
C ARG A 501 29.30 23.77 -11.06
N GLU A 502 29.88 24.42 -12.07
CA GLU A 502 29.85 25.88 -12.23
C GLU A 502 28.59 26.33 -12.97
N SER A 503 27.76 25.38 -13.40
CA SER A 503 26.49 25.63 -14.07
C SER A 503 25.32 25.47 -13.10
N ASP A 504 24.28 26.30 -13.24
CA ASP A 504 23.07 26.21 -12.43
C ASP A 504 22.26 24.95 -12.82
N LEU A 505 22.26 23.97 -11.91
CA LEU A 505 21.46 22.74 -11.94
C LEU A 505 20.53 22.64 -10.71
N GLY A 506 20.39 23.73 -9.95
CA GLY A 506 19.46 23.87 -8.84
C GLY A 506 19.74 22.88 -7.70
N ALA A 507 18.81 21.94 -7.47
CA ALA A 507 18.90 21.01 -6.34
C ALA A 507 20.06 20.01 -6.45
N LEU A 508 20.65 19.84 -7.64
CA LEU A 508 21.78 18.94 -7.86
C LEU A 508 23.14 19.58 -7.52
N ASP A 509 23.22 20.91 -7.43
CA ASP A 509 24.49 21.64 -7.27
C ASP A 509 25.27 21.17 -6.04
N VAL A 510 24.56 21.04 -4.90
CA VAL A 510 25.13 20.56 -3.64
C VAL A 510 25.69 19.14 -3.76
N GLU A 511 25.03 18.28 -4.53
CA GLU A 511 25.51 16.91 -4.73
C GLU A 511 26.63 16.82 -5.76
N LEU A 512 26.66 17.69 -6.78
CA LEU A 512 27.77 17.80 -7.72
C LEU A 512 29.03 18.34 -7.06
N GLU A 513 28.90 19.32 -6.16
CA GLU A 513 30.01 19.79 -5.33
C GLU A 513 30.60 18.65 -4.50
N ARG A 514 29.75 17.79 -3.93
CA ARG A 514 30.20 16.61 -3.16
C ARG A 514 30.88 15.57 -4.03
N ILE A 515 30.33 15.24 -5.20
CA ILE A 515 30.95 14.30 -6.16
C ILE A 515 32.32 14.85 -6.57
N TRP A 516 32.40 16.14 -6.91
CA TRP A 516 33.65 16.76 -7.29
C TRP A 516 34.66 16.81 -6.14
N ALA A 517 34.22 17.07 -4.91
CA ALA A 517 35.06 17.01 -3.72
C ALA A 517 35.62 15.59 -3.48
N ASP A 518 34.78 14.55 -3.59
CA ASP A 518 35.21 13.14 -3.50
C ASP A 518 36.32 12.84 -4.52
N VAL A 519 36.15 13.27 -5.77
CA VAL A 519 37.14 13.09 -6.85
C VAL A 519 38.42 13.89 -6.60
N GLN A 520 38.32 15.15 -6.16
CA GLN A 520 39.49 15.96 -5.80
C GLN A 520 40.29 15.35 -4.65
N TRP A 521 39.63 14.62 -3.75
CA TRP A 521 40.25 13.94 -2.62
C TRP A 521 40.82 12.56 -3.01
N GLY A 522 40.78 12.21 -4.29
CA GLY A 522 41.41 11.01 -4.85
C GLY A 522 40.49 9.80 -4.96
N ALA A 523 39.18 9.93 -4.75
CA ALA A 523 38.24 8.87 -5.09
C ALA A 523 38.06 8.77 -6.61
N ASP A 524 37.83 7.56 -7.11
CA ASP A 524 37.38 7.32 -8.48
C ASP A 524 35.97 7.88 -8.70
N LEU A 525 35.69 8.32 -9.93
CA LEU A 525 34.42 8.92 -10.28
C LEU A 525 33.26 7.92 -10.11
N GLU A 526 33.49 6.65 -10.43
CA GLU A 526 32.54 5.56 -10.20
C GLU A 526 32.13 5.48 -8.72
N THR A 527 33.08 5.37 -7.80
CA THR A 527 32.80 5.37 -6.36
C THR A 527 32.10 6.66 -5.89
N ALA A 528 32.48 7.82 -6.43
CA ALA A 528 31.82 9.09 -6.09
C ALA A 528 30.35 9.12 -6.54
N LEU A 529 30.05 8.61 -7.74
CA LEU A 529 28.67 8.47 -8.26
C LEU A 529 27.87 7.43 -7.46
N VAL A 530 28.47 6.31 -7.08
CA VAL A 530 27.85 5.31 -6.21
C VAL A 530 27.49 5.90 -4.84
N ARG A 531 28.39 6.68 -4.23
CA ARG A 531 28.10 7.41 -2.99
C ARG A 531 26.98 8.42 -3.16
N PHE A 532 26.93 9.13 -4.30
CA PHE A 532 25.82 10.02 -4.63
C PHE A 532 24.48 9.26 -4.68
N GLY A 533 24.41 8.13 -5.39
CA GLY A 533 23.22 7.28 -5.42
C GLY A 533 22.77 6.83 -4.02
N ALA A 534 23.72 6.41 -3.18
CA ALA A 534 23.46 5.98 -1.81
C ALA A 534 22.98 7.11 -0.88
N ARG A 535 23.32 8.37 -1.16
CA ARG A 535 22.86 9.55 -0.41
C ARG A 535 21.48 10.03 -0.85
N VAL A 536 21.24 10.09 -2.16
CA VAL A 536 19.96 10.57 -2.73
C VAL A 536 18.85 9.54 -2.56
N ARG A 537 19.19 8.24 -2.65
CA ARG A 537 18.26 7.11 -2.41
C ARG A 537 17.00 7.15 -3.26
N THR A 538 17.11 7.58 -4.52
CA THR A 538 16.01 7.50 -5.50
C THR A 538 16.35 6.54 -6.61
N ARG A 539 15.33 5.85 -7.15
CA ARG A 539 15.55 4.97 -8.32
C ARG A 539 16.05 5.72 -9.53
N ALA A 540 15.57 6.95 -9.75
CA ALA A 540 16.04 7.78 -10.85
C ALA A 540 17.56 8.05 -10.73
N ALA A 541 18.04 8.40 -9.53
CA ALA A 541 19.47 8.59 -9.30
C ALA A 541 20.25 7.28 -9.46
N SER A 542 19.80 6.17 -8.87
CA SER A 542 20.48 4.87 -8.98
C SER A 542 20.56 4.37 -10.43
N ARG A 543 19.51 4.55 -11.24
CA ARG A 543 19.49 4.23 -12.68
C ARG A 543 20.55 5.01 -13.43
N VAL A 544 20.63 6.31 -13.14
CA VAL A 544 21.62 7.18 -13.77
C VAL A 544 23.03 6.83 -13.34
N VAL A 545 23.27 6.60 -12.05
CA VAL A 545 24.57 6.17 -11.53
C VAL A 545 25.01 4.85 -12.17
N THR A 546 24.12 3.87 -12.25
CA THR A 546 24.38 2.57 -12.88
C THR A 546 24.74 2.76 -14.35
N LEU A 547 23.91 3.49 -15.10
CA LEU A 547 24.17 3.75 -16.51
C LEU A 547 25.47 4.51 -16.74
N LEU A 548 25.77 5.53 -15.93
CA LEU A 548 27.02 6.29 -16.01
C LEU A 548 28.23 5.39 -15.77
N THR A 549 28.17 4.58 -14.72
CA THR A 549 29.26 3.71 -14.30
C THR A 549 29.56 2.64 -15.35
N GLU A 550 28.52 1.97 -15.85
CA GLU A 550 28.66 0.91 -16.85
C GLU A 550 29.06 1.47 -18.22
N ALA A 551 28.54 2.64 -18.60
CA ALA A 551 28.89 3.29 -19.85
C ALA A 551 30.32 3.85 -19.86
N MET A 552 30.87 4.28 -18.71
CA MET A 552 32.28 4.67 -18.59
C MET A 552 33.24 3.51 -18.86
N ASN A 553 32.86 2.30 -18.46
CA ASN A 553 33.66 1.09 -18.65
C ASN A 553 33.54 0.50 -20.07
N ALA A 554 32.56 0.96 -20.85
CA ALA A 554 32.40 0.61 -22.26
C ALA A 554 33.21 1.54 -23.17
N SER A 555 33.88 1.00 -24.19
CA SER A 555 34.71 1.79 -25.13
C SER A 555 33.93 2.63 -26.15
N GLY A 556 32.60 2.74 -25.99
CA GLY A 556 31.68 3.30 -26.96
C GLY A 556 31.46 4.81 -26.90
N ASN A 557 30.55 5.30 -27.75
CA ASN A 557 30.08 6.69 -27.74
C ASN A 557 29.22 6.95 -26.49
N LEU A 558 29.87 7.29 -25.38
CA LEU A 558 29.26 7.63 -24.09
C LEU A 558 28.21 8.75 -24.24
N ALA A 559 28.45 9.75 -25.08
CA ALA A 559 27.49 10.83 -25.32
C ALA A 559 26.13 10.32 -25.83
N THR A 560 26.12 9.32 -26.71
CA THR A 560 24.87 8.69 -27.18
C THR A 560 24.12 8.00 -26.04
N VAL A 561 24.82 7.25 -25.19
CA VAL A 561 24.23 6.56 -24.02
C VAL A 561 23.61 7.57 -23.05
N LEU A 562 24.35 8.65 -22.75
CA LEU A 562 23.88 9.74 -21.91
C LEU A 562 22.66 10.44 -22.50
N ARG A 563 22.61 10.63 -23.82
CA ARG A 563 21.48 11.27 -24.51
C ARG A 563 20.21 10.42 -24.45
N ILE A 564 20.34 9.10 -24.60
CA ILE A 564 19.22 8.15 -24.44
C ILE A 564 18.70 8.21 -23.00
N ALA A 565 19.61 8.19 -22.01
CA ALA A 565 19.25 8.32 -20.60
C ALA A 565 18.57 9.65 -20.27
N ALA A 566 19.08 10.77 -20.82
CA ALA A 566 18.47 12.09 -20.66
C ALA A 566 17.06 12.13 -21.24
N ARG A 567 16.85 11.58 -22.44
CA ARG A 567 15.53 11.49 -23.08
C ARG A 567 14.56 10.65 -22.29
N GLN A 568 14.99 9.48 -21.79
CA GLN A 568 14.17 8.64 -20.91
C GLN A 568 13.80 9.36 -19.62
N ALA A 569 14.77 9.99 -18.94
CA ALA A 569 14.52 10.73 -17.71
C ALA A 569 13.59 11.95 -17.95
N ALA A 570 13.69 12.59 -19.11
CA ALA A 570 12.80 13.67 -19.52
C ALA A 570 11.36 13.18 -19.80
N ALA A 571 11.19 12.03 -20.46
CA ALA A 571 9.89 11.40 -20.68
C ALA A 571 9.23 11.02 -19.33
N ASP A 572 9.98 10.38 -18.43
CA ASP A 572 9.51 10.05 -17.08
C ASP A 572 9.07 11.31 -16.30
N ARG A 573 9.86 12.41 -16.40
CA ARG A 573 9.53 13.71 -15.78
C ARG A 573 8.26 14.32 -16.38
N ARG A 574 8.09 14.24 -17.71
CA ARG A 574 6.91 14.75 -18.43
C ARG A 574 5.66 13.99 -17.98
N LEU A 575 5.72 12.66 -17.93
CA LEU A 575 4.65 11.80 -17.43
C LEU A 575 4.29 12.11 -15.98
N LYS A 576 5.30 12.25 -15.10
CA LYS A 576 5.11 12.61 -13.68
C LYS A 576 4.41 13.97 -13.54
N ARG A 577 4.78 14.96 -14.35
CA ARG A 577 4.15 16.30 -14.36
C ARG A 577 2.72 16.28 -14.88
N ALA A 578 2.47 15.59 -16.00
CA ALA A 578 1.13 15.44 -16.57
C ALA A 578 0.19 14.78 -15.55
N ARG A 579 0.67 13.72 -14.88
CA ARG A 579 -0.06 13.08 -13.79
C ARG A 579 -0.33 14.04 -12.63
N GLN A 580 0.68 14.78 -12.17
CA GLN A 580 0.49 15.75 -11.08
C GLN A 580 -0.55 16.81 -11.44
N GLN A 581 -0.57 17.32 -12.67
CA GLN A 581 -1.56 18.31 -13.12
C GLN A 581 -2.97 17.73 -13.15
N ALA A 582 -3.18 16.57 -13.76
CA ALA A 582 -4.49 15.92 -13.78
C ALA A 582 -4.98 15.59 -12.36
N MET A 583 -4.10 15.07 -11.50
CA MET A 583 -4.47 14.73 -10.13
C MET A 583 -4.75 15.95 -9.25
N LEU A 584 -4.25 17.15 -9.59
CA LEU A 584 -4.62 18.40 -8.91
C LEU A 584 -6.10 18.75 -9.13
N GLU A 585 -6.63 18.52 -10.33
CA GLU A 585 -8.04 18.79 -10.65
C GLU A 585 -8.95 17.93 -9.76
N TYR A 586 -8.67 16.63 -9.67
CA TYR A 586 -9.44 15.72 -8.83
C TYR A 586 -9.32 16.02 -7.33
N MET A 587 -8.13 16.42 -6.87
CA MET A 587 -7.94 16.89 -5.51
C MET A 587 -8.78 18.14 -5.23
N VAL A 588 -8.82 19.12 -6.14
CA VAL A 588 -9.62 20.34 -6.01
C VAL A 588 -11.12 20.00 -5.94
N VAL A 589 -11.59 19.07 -6.75
CA VAL A 589 -12.98 18.58 -6.71
C VAL A 589 -13.32 18.04 -5.31
N VAL A 590 -12.48 17.18 -4.73
CA VAL A 590 -12.68 16.65 -3.36
C VAL A 590 -12.72 17.77 -2.31
N TYR A 591 -11.86 18.78 -2.42
CA TYR A 591 -11.89 19.94 -1.54
C TYR A 591 -13.19 20.73 -1.63
N ILE A 592 -13.67 21.01 -2.85
CA ILE A 592 -14.93 21.71 -3.06
C ILE A 592 -16.09 20.92 -2.46
N SER A 593 -16.15 19.61 -2.70
CA SER A 593 -17.20 18.75 -2.15
C SER A 593 -17.19 18.71 -0.63
N PHE A 594 -16.00 18.67 -0.02
CA PHE A 594 -15.88 18.77 1.44
C PHE A 594 -16.34 20.13 1.96
N LEU A 595 -15.99 21.23 1.29
CA LEU A 595 -16.48 22.57 1.66
C LEU A 595 -18.00 22.70 1.55
N VAL A 596 -18.61 22.11 0.51
CA VAL A 596 -20.07 22.05 0.36
C VAL A 596 -20.70 21.21 1.47
N PHE A 597 -20.11 20.06 1.80
CA PHE A 597 -20.53 19.23 2.93
C PHE A 597 -20.49 20.01 4.24
N LEU A 598 -19.35 20.64 4.52
CA LEU A 598 -19.11 21.45 5.71
C LEU A 598 -20.10 22.62 5.78
N PHE A 599 -20.32 23.33 4.68
CA PHE A 599 -21.25 24.45 4.59
C PHE A 599 -22.70 24.03 4.87
N ILE A 600 -23.17 22.93 4.26
CA ILE A 600 -24.54 22.46 4.49
C ILE A 600 -24.72 22.04 5.96
N ILE A 601 -23.76 21.30 6.52
CA ILE A 601 -23.79 20.93 7.94
C ILE A 601 -23.75 22.17 8.85
N ALA A 602 -22.94 23.18 8.53
CA ALA A 602 -22.91 24.45 9.26
C ALA A 602 -24.27 25.14 9.27
N VAL A 603 -24.97 25.14 8.12
CA VAL A 603 -26.32 25.71 8.01
C VAL A 603 -27.33 24.92 8.84
N LEU A 604 -27.27 23.58 8.81
CA LEU A 604 -28.16 22.73 9.62
C LEU A 604 -27.93 22.94 11.13
N ALA A 605 -26.67 22.95 11.56
CA ALA A 605 -26.31 23.07 12.97
C ALA A 605 -26.54 24.50 13.51
N GLY A 606 -26.09 25.52 12.77
CA GLY A 606 -26.09 26.92 13.24
C GLY A 606 -27.37 27.70 12.98
N TYR A 607 -28.15 27.37 11.94
CA TYR A 607 -29.38 28.10 11.61
C TYR A 607 -30.65 27.29 11.83
N MET A 608 -30.72 26.05 11.34
CA MET A 608 -31.95 25.27 11.45
C MET A 608 -32.23 24.84 12.89
N LEU A 609 -31.23 24.36 13.63
CA LEU A 609 -31.42 23.88 14.99
C LEU A 609 -31.93 24.98 15.97
N PRO A 610 -31.31 26.19 16.02
CA PRO A 610 -31.75 27.22 16.96
C PRO A 610 -33.11 27.83 16.60
N THR A 611 -33.43 27.96 15.31
CA THR A 611 -34.75 28.47 14.88
C THR A 611 -35.88 27.55 15.30
N LEU A 612 -35.66 26.24 15.34
CA LEU A 612 -36.65 25.27 15.83
C LEU A 612 -36.84 25.36 17.33
N GLN A 613 -35.76 25.56 18.09
CA GLN A 613 -35.86 25.80 19.53
C GLN A 613 -36.59 27.11 19.84
N ALA A 614 -36.30 28.18 19.11
CA ALA A 614 -37.00 29.45 19.24
C ALA A 614 -38.50 29.32 18.90
N ALA A 615 -38.84 28.62 17.81
CA ALA A 615 -40.23 28.36 17.42
C ALA A 615 -40.98 27.46 18.42
N ALA A 616 -40.30 26.46 19.00
CA ALA A 616 -40.87 25.61 20.06
C ALA A 616 -41.14 26.41 21.35
N VAL A 617 -40.29 27.38 21.68
CA VAL A 617 -40.47 28.26 22.84
C VAL A 617 -41.58 29.29 22.61
N GLU A 618 -41.68 29.88 21.42
CA GLU A 618 -42.74 30.85 21.08
C GLU A 618 -44.13 30.21 20.92
N GLY A 619 -44.21 28.96 20.45
CA GLY A 619 -45.46 28.18 20.38
C GLY A 619 -45.96 27.66 21.73
N GLY A 620 -45.16 27.76 22.80
CA GLY A 620 -45.48 27.30 24.16
C GLY A 620 -46.23 28.33 25.03
N GLY A 621 -46.63 29.46 24.46
CA GLY A 621 -47.30 30.57 25.15
C GLY A 621 -48.83 30.56 25.07
N GLU A 622 -49.47 29.46 25.43
CA GLU A 622 -50.81 29.38 26.06
C GLU A 622 -51.20 27.90 26.13
N SER A 623 -51.48 27.44 27.35
CA SER A 623 -51.98 26.10 27.63
C SER A 623 -53.34 25.88 26.96
N LEU A 624 -53.35 25.33 25.75
CA LEU A 624 -54.55 24.78 25.13
C LEU A 624 -54.52 23.26 25.25
N GLU A 625 -55.49 22.77 26.02
CA GLU A 625 -55.77 21.37 26.27
C GLU A 625 -55.88 20.58 24.95
N ALA A 626 -55.10 19.50 24.89
CA ALA A 626 -55.40 18.25 24.22
C ALA A 626 -56.33 18.30 22.98
N SER A 627 -55.73 18.50 21.82
CA SER A 627 -56.14 17.75 20.62
C SER A 627 -54.93 16.98 20.12
N GLN A 628 -54.97 15.66 20.32
CA GLN A 628 -54.02 14.68 19.80
C GLN A 628 -54.01 14.75 18.27
N VAL A 629 -53.16 15.61 17.72
CA VAL A 629 -52.62 15.42 16.37
C VAL A 629 -51.25 14.81 16.56
N ASP A 630 -51.19 13.49 16.36
CA ASP A 630 -50.06 12.57 16.56
C ASP A 630 -48.77 12.95 15.79
N GLY A 631 -48.80 14.00 14.96
CA GLY A 631 -47.67 14.47 14.17
C GLY A 631 -46.97 15.76 14.66
N LEU A 632 -47.45 16.41 15.74
CA LEU A 632 -46.88 17.69 16.22
C LEU A 632 -46.23 17.61 17.62
N SER A 633 -46.34 16.47 18.30
CA SER A 633 -45.74 16.27 19.63
C SER A 633 -44.21 16.05 19.60
N GLY A 634 -43.65 15.71 18.43
CA GLY A 634 -42.22 15.45 18.25
C GLY A 634 -41.32 16.70 18.27
N LEU A 635 -41.90 17.89 18.07
CA LEU A 635 -41.15 19.15 17.99
C LEU A 635 -40.58 19.62 19.34
N GLY A 636 -41.14 19.16 20.46
CA GLY A 636 -40.77 19.62 21.80
C GLY A 636 -39.64 18.84 22.49
N ASN A 637 -39.18 17.72 21.93
CA ASN A 637 -38.22 16.81 22.58
C ASN A 637 -36.99 16.49 21.70
N VAL A 638 -36.62 17.41 20.80
CA VAL A 638 -35.41 17.27 19.98
C VAL A 638 -34.20 17.70 20.80
N ASP A 639 -33.35 16.74 21.16
CA ASP A 639 -32.08 17.02 21.83
C ASP A 639 -31.07 17.64 20.84
N ALA A 640 -31.17 18.96 20.69
CA ALA A 640 -30.31 19.78 19.85
C ALA A 640 -28.81 19.52 20.13
N SER A 641 -28.44 19.33 21.40
CA SER A 641 -27.05 19.10 21.78
C SER A 641 -26.49 17.81 21.15
N THR A 642 -27.29 16.74 21.13
CA THR A 642 -26.91 15.47 20.49
C THR A 642 -26.80 15.61 18.97
N TYR A 643 -27.70 16.34 18.30
CA TYR A 643 -27.61 16.53 16.85
C TYR A 643 -26.38 17.37 16.45
N THR A 644 -26.08 18.44 17.19
CA THR A 644 -24.86 19.25 16.97
C THR A 644 -23.60 18.42 17.12
N LEU A 645 -23.51 17.58 18.16
CA LEU A 645 -22.37 16.69 18.37
C LEU A 645 -22.23 15.65 17.23
N LEU A 646 -23.34 15.09 16.76
CA LEU A 646 -23.31 14.17 15.61
C LEU A 646 -22.85 14.87 14.33
N PHE A 647 -23.31 16.09 14.07
CA PHE A 647 -22.85 16.89 12.94
C PHE A 647 -21.37 17.23 13.03
N TYR A 648 -20.88 17.56 14.23
CA TYR A 648 -19.46 17.76 14.48
C TYR A 648 -18.66 16.50 14.12
N HIS A 649 -19.07 15.34 14.61
CA HIS A 649 -18.39 14.07 14.30
C HIS A 649 -18.45 13.71 12.82
N ALA A 650 -19.58 13.97 12.16
CA ALA A 650 -19.70 13.76 10.73
C ALA A 650 -18.66 14.58 9.94
N THR A 651 -18.47 15.86 10.30
CA THR A 651 -17.49 16.72 9.60
C THR A 651 -16.04 16.40 9.95
N LEU A 652 -15.75 15.94 11.17
CA LEU A 652 -14.41 15.49 11.55
C LEU A 652 -14.02 14.20 10.82
N ILE A 653 -14.89 13.18 10.87
CA ILE A 653 -14.66 11.90 10.21
C ILE A 653 -14.55 12.11 8.70
N GLN A 654 -15.50 12.85 8.12
CA GLN A 654 -15.49 13.12 6.68
C GLN A 654 -14.26 13.93 6.29
N GLY A 655 -13.87 14.96 7.05
CA GLY A 655 -12.68 15.77 6.77
C GLY A 655 -11.37 14.98 6.86
N ALA A 656 -11.23 14.14 7.89
CA ALA A 656 -10.06 13.28 8.05
C ALA A 656 -9.91 12.31 6.88
N LEU A 657 -10.98 11.57 6.54
CA LEU A 657 -10.95 10.54 5.51
C LEU A 657 -10.93 11.15 4.09
N SER A 658 -11.73 12.18 3.82
CA SER A 658 -11.69 12.92 2.55
C SER A 658 -10.33 13.52 2.28
N GLY A 659 -9.65 14.04 3.31
CA GLY A 659 -8.31 14.58 3.16
C GLY A 659 -7.27 13.50 2.83
N LEU A 660 -7.36 12.32 3.47
CA LEU A 660 -6.51 11.19 3.09
C LEU A 660 -6.74 10.77 1.63
N ILE A 661 -8.01 10.67 1.21
CA ILE A 661 -8.40 10.36 -0.18
C ILE A 661 -7.91 11.43 -1.14
N ALA A 662 -8.02 12.71 -0.79
CA ALA A 662 -7.55 13.83 -1.63
C ALA A 662 -6.04 13.73 -1.90
N GLY A 663 -5.23 13.36 -0.91
CA GLY A 663 -3.79 13.17 -1.12
C GLY A 663 -3.43 11.88 -1.85
N GLN A 664 -4.19 10.81 -1.60
CA GLN A 664 -4.06 9.56 -2.35
C GLN A 664 -4.42 9.78 -3.82
N LEU A 665 -5.42 10.58 -4.15
CA LEU A 665 -5.66 11.00 -5.53
C LEU A 665 -4.49 11.89 -6.02
N SER A 666 -4.16 12.98 -5.34
CA SER A 666 -3.12 13.93 -5.78
C SER A 666 -1.76 13.29 -6.10
N THR A 667 -1.28 12.41 -5.23
CA THR A 667 0.10 11.89 -5.29
C THR A 667 0.17 10.38 -5.46
N GLY A 668 -0.97 9.69 -5.38
CA GLY A 668 -1.07 8.23 -5.25
C GLY A 668 -0.63 7.69 -3.88
N ASP A 669 -0.19 8.54 -2.93
CA ASP A 669 0.29 8.12 -1.60
C ASP A 669 -0.74 8.50 -0.53
N LEU A 670 -1.07 7.56 0.34
CA LEU A 670 -1.87 7.84 1.52
C LEU A 670 -1.12 8.76 2.50
N LYS A 671 0.21 8.60 2.65
CA LYS A 671 1.02 9.42 3.57
C LYS A 671 1.01 10.90 3.19
N ALA A 672 1.03 11.19 1.90
CA ALA A 672 0.91 12.56 1.40
C ALA A 672 -0.47 13.18 1.69
N GLY A 673 -1.51 12.35 1.91
CA GLY A 673 -2.85 12.78 2.30
C GLY A 673 -2.97 13.34 3.70
N VAL A 674 -2.02 13.06 4.60
CA VAL A 674 -2.07 13.58 5.97
C VAL A 674 -2.11 15.11 6.00
N LYS A 675 -1.41 15.81 5.08
CA LYS A 675 -1.46 17.28 5.00
C LYS A 675 -2.85 17.82 4.68
N HIS A 676 -3.61 17.08 3.86
CA HIS A 676 -4.96 17.45 3.45
C HIS A 676 -5.97 17.10 4.54
N ALA A 677 -5.82 15.93 5.18
CA ALA A 677 -6.62 15.53 6.34
C ALA A 677 -6.49 16.54 7.49
N VAL A 678 -5.26 16.95 7.81
CA VAL A 678 -5.00 17.99 8.82
C VAL A 678 -5.69 19.31 8.46
N ALA A 679 -5.57 19.75 7.20
CA ALA A 679 -6.20 21.00 6.76
C ALA A 679 -7.73 20.96 6.85
N MET A 680 -8.35 19.84 6.45
CA MET A 680 -9.81 19.67 6.50
C MET A 680 -10.32 19.50 7.93
N VAL A 681 -9.63 18.72 8.78
CA VAL A 681 -9.98 18.57 10.20
C VAL A 681 -9.82 19.90 10.95
N ALA A 682 -8.75 20.65 10.69
CA ALA A 682 -8.57 21.98 11.26
C ALA A 682 -9.70 22.93 10.85
N LEU A 683 -10.15 22.86 9.59
CA LEU A 683 -11.27 23.66 9.13
C LEU A 683 -12.59 23.29 9.82
N SER A 684 -12.88 21.98 9.97
CA SER A 684 -14.05 21.50 10.74
C SER A 684 -13.99 21.96 12.19
N PHE A 685 -12.83 21.84 12.84
CA PHE A 685 -12.62 22.26 14.22
C PHE A 685 -12.87 23.77 14.39
N VAL A 686 -12.27 24.60 13.53
CA VAL A 686 -12.46 26.05 13.57
C VAL A 686 -13.93 26.42 13.36
N LEU A 687 -14.64 25.77 12.44
CA LEU A 687 -16.07 26.03 12.23
C LEU A 687 -16.88 25.77 13.52
N PHE A 688 -16.73 24.61 14.14
CA PHE A 688 -17.56 24.22 15.30
C PHE A 688 -17.16 24.89 16.61
N VAL A 689 -15.93 25.38 16.73
CA VAL A 689 -15.49 26.10 17.94
C VAL A 689 -15.72 27.60 17.85
N VAL A 690 -15.66 28.18 16.65
CA VAL A 690 -15.72 29.65 16.45
C VAL A 690 -17.07 30.12 15.92
N VAL A 691 -17.77 29.33 15.11
CA VAL A 691 -18.95 29.78 14.36
C VAL A 691 -20.26 29.23 14.91
N ILE A 692 -20.28 27.95 15.31
CA ILE A 692 -21.43 27.26 15.93
C ILE A 692 -21.24 27.28 17.44
#